data_AF-A0A521PBK8-F1
#
_entry.id   AF-A0A521PBK8-F1
#
_cell.length_a   1.000
_cell.length_b   1.000
_cell.length_c   1.000
_cell.angle_alpha   90.00
_cell.angle_beta   90.00
_cell.angle_gamma   90.00
#
_symmetry.space_group_name_H-M   'P 1'
#
loop_
_entity.id
_entity.type
_entity.pdbx_description
1 polymer ?
#
loop_
_entity_poly.entity_id
_entity_poly.type
_entity_poly.pdbx_seq_one_letter_code
_entity_poly.pdbx_strand_id
1 'polypeptide(L)'
;MIVGAPAQAAPAPPDPAAADTPYDVDAYVKRQLLGANLGLGQGRPRDALRAVDKVLSLAGSVQNPQARPATIAYALSGSMAVLTTLGQTERAHGLLKASGGFVRATLPADSVEGGVHRLTEARLLQAVGDFRGAAEAAGVAVAAFRQASLDEPTRAALLAQAMDMRAASCAVLGRFDCAREALRDHPAAGRDAPAYRMAEAAVAAEDGAPGSAAARTLAQALKTKAEADGALPGAWSRPDAADQIAARLALREAGTLPPDLAFALFQIAARAGPSFDADAMTALGQARSEMQRRAIHQALRLRARRDRLERAQAQAIGALATQGPTASGPLSYDPARRLVFRDFARRIDEAEQGLAQDGVRLSGAGIAPLKRFQAALAPNEAALSVAPIPGGLAYMCVRRDGVLQATAAVDPAQLKLDGRLVQQALTATHPPSESSDAQFPAAASLRLYDALVRPFEACLRPGDRIVWLPGVATVPVPLAALLRSAPPKLGQGYDLSHAEWLVTRHAVSYAGAAGVVLAARGGRPRAAGGFDFFGVGDPILTGATNQGRAGVRGEDLAALAPLPETREELEASAKGFRSSRLLLQDQATERRFRGELVGAYRYLSFATHGLIRDDLQGLSEPALVLTPVAMDDPTDDGLLTASEIADLQLRALFVALSACNTANFDLDRMSQDLPALASAFAVAGVPSTLATLWPVNSETGRRVVSDVFGRLSTAPGDGAADALARAQRAFLAAPPGKAYLHPRFWAPFVVLGDGGALPVETAEAGAPAVTAVEVLTRRGGEVLDVRRGAGGTAARFISDADAAGRRGAGLRLAGPDGEAWRLDARDLGASRFTVELDGKLVVSGYQRGPGGRFAPTLEAVDRATGRTIARWRGDDDQAADAFVFGGASLGAGRAVVAVAEPRAEGRGPRLSLLEVDGGLAPRPIALIEAPAGAVLSDATVTPLGGDLVVTFTDRAARPAARPAVPGDDWDFPACLTERVTWIRRLDARTGALKAQRQVRGLAVVTALARGDAVWLAGSATKACGDEAKAAIVALDAALAARPVHTDAALGASEVRSLSPLPGGRALVAASKEAVFDFRTPAPASPTPDPYRLGDLPRTFAGMVFTLERDGSAGPPRMLDAGNSVFVSGADASRPADILLGGTLGGEAAIFHLREGGGRRSR
;
A
#
# COMPACT_ATOMS: atom_id res chain seq x y z
N MET A 1 -16.14 11.66 36.63
CA MET A 1 -17.25 12.08 37.51
C MET A 1 -17.69 13.47 37.09
N ILE A 2 -18.95 13.60 36.66
CA ILE A 2 -19.91 14.69 36.89
C ILE A 2 -21.18 14.24 36.15
N VAL A 3 -22.21 13.89 36.91
CA VAL A 3 -23.53 13.43 36.46
C VAL A 3 -24.53 14.51 36.86
N GLY A 4 -25.44 14.89 35.96
CA GLY A 4 -26.68 15.56 36.31
C GLY A 4 -27.12 16.72 35.40
N ALA A 5 -27.79 16.40 34.27
CA ALA A 5 -28.77 17.29 33.65
C ALA A 5 -29.79 16.47 32.84
N PRO A 6 -31.10 16.77 32.90
CA PRO A 6 -32.15 15.97 32.26
C PRO A 6 -32.20 16.19 30.75
N ALA A 7 -32.63 15.16 30.02
CA ALA A 7 -32.84 15.20 28.58
C ALA A 7 -33.84 16.31 28.19
N GLN A 8 -33.37 17.32 27.45
CA GLN A 8 -34.23 18.27 26.75
C GLN A 8 -34.45 17.79 25.31
N ALA A 9 -35.68 18.02 24.83
CA ALA A 9 -36.18 17.67 23.51
C ALA A 9 -35.27 18.17 22.37
N ALA A 10 -35.31 17.46 21.24
CA ALA A 10 -34.60 17.82 20.02
C ALA A 10 -34.82 19.30 19.65
N PRO A 11 -33.76 20.08 19.38
CA PRO A 11 -33.92 21.48 18.99
C PRO A 11 -34.66 21.57 17.64
N ALA A 12 -35.50 22.59 17.50
CA ALA A 12 -36.11 22.97 16.23
C ALA A 12 -35.04 23.18 15.15
N PRO A 13 -35.36 22.96 13.86
CA PRO A 13 -34.42 23.24 12.76
C PRO A 13 -33.94 24.70 12.85
N PRO A 14 -32.64 24.96 12.63
CA PRO A 14 -32.09 26.30 12.76
C PRO A 14 -32.73 27.26 11.76
N ASP A 15 -33.01 28.47 12.23
CA ASP A 15 -33.46 29.59 11.42
C ASP A 15 -32.42 29.91 10.33
N PRO A 16 -32.77 29.90 9.04
CA PRO A 16 -31.85 30.24 7.95
C PRO A 16 -31.32 31.68 8.03
N ALA A 17 -31.94 32.57 8.82
CA ALA A 17 -31.44 33.92 9.09
C ALA A 17 -30.30 33.97 10.13
N ALA A 18 -30.01 32.88 10.85
CA ALA A 18 -28.93 32.80 11.84
C ALA A 18 -27.55 32.48 11.25
N ALA A 19 -27.45 32.28 9.93
CA ALA A 19 -26.23 31.89 9.22
C ALA A 19 -25.08 32.93 9.30
N ASP A 20 -25.34 34.14 9.78
CA ASP A 20 -24.37 35.25 9.88
C ASP A 20 -23.81 35.49 11.31
N THR A 21 -24.06 34.60 12.29
CA THR A 21 -23.40 34.71 13.61
C THR A 21 -21.98 34.12 13.59
N PRO A 22 -20.94 34.83 14.10
CA PRO A 22 -19.59 34.28 14.17
C PRO A 22 -19.55 33.05 15.07
N TYR A 23 -19.19 31.91 14.49
CA TYR A 23 -19.17 30.61 15.15
C TYR A 23 -18.06 30.50 16.22
N ASP A 24 -18.39 29.94 17.39
CA ASP A 24 -17.43 29.72 18.48
C ASP A 24 -16.67 28.39 18.29
N VAL A 25 -15.49 28.50 17.69
CA VAL A 25 -14.58 27.37 17.44
C VAL A 25 -14.08 26.73 18.75
N ASP A 26 -13.91 27.51 19.82
CA ASP A 26 -13.46 27.00 21.11
C ASP A 26 -14.52 26.08 21.70
N ALA A 27 -15.79 26.48 21.61
CA ALA A 27 -16.92 25.65 22.03
C ALA A 27 -17.05 24.37 21.18
N TYR A 28 -16.79 24.43 19.88
CA TYR A 28 -16.80 23.25 19.01
C TYR A 28 -15.74 22.22 19.40
N VAL A 29 -14.46 22.65 19.49
CA VAL A 29 -13.35 21.75 19.84
C VAL A 29 -13.59 21.09 21.20
N LYS A 30 -14.00 21.88 22.21
CA LYS A 30 -14.33 21.37 23.54
C LYS A 30 -15.48 20.37 23.49
N ARG A 31 -16.54 20.64 22.73
CA ARG A 31 -17.70 19.74 22.58
C ARG A 31 -17.31 18.42 21.93
N GLN A 32 -16.52 18.44 20.85
CA GLN A 32 -16.10 17.23 20.16
C GLN A 32 -15.18 16.38 21.05
N LEU A 33 -14.18 16.99 21.72
CA LEU A 33 -13.30 16.26 22.64
C LEU A 33 -14.04 15.71 23.88
N LEU A 34 -15.01 16.45 24.41
CA LEU A 34 -15.89 15.95 25.47
C LEU A 34 -16.72 14.76 24.98
N GLY A 35 -17.33 14.88 23.79
CA GLY A 35 -18.06 13.79 23.14
C GLY A 35 -17.19 12.56 22.92
N ALA A 36 -15.93 12.76 22.53
CA ALA A 36 -14.97 11.67 22.36
C ALA A 36 -14.69 10.94 23.68
N ASN A 37 -14.42 11.68 24.76
CA ASN A 37 -14.18 11.10 26.08
C ASN A 37 -15.42 10.39 26.65
N LEU A 38 -16.63 10.93 26.43
CA LEU A 38 -17.88 10.26 26.80
C LEU A 38 -18.07 8.96 26.00
N GLY A 39 -17.77 9.00 24.69
CA GLY A 39 -17.79 7.80 23.84
C GLY A 39 -16.84 6.72 24.35
N LEU A 40 -15.62 7.08 24.75
CA LEU A 40 -14.68 6.15 25.39
C LEU A 40 -15.26 5.54 26.67
N GLY A 41 -15.80 6.38 27.56
CA GLY A 41 -16.41 5.92 28.82
C GLY A 41 -17.63 5.00 28.65
N GLN A 42 -18.31 5.09 27.50
CA GLN A 42 -19.46 4.24 27.15
C GLN A 42 -19.10 3.02 26.30
N GLY A 43 -17.81 2.77 26.03
CA GLY A 43 -17.39 1.66 25.17
C GLY A 43 -17.74 1.86 23.69
N ARG A 44 -17.82 3.11 23.23
CA ARG A 44 -18.12 3.51 21.84
C ARG A 44 -16.89 4.11 21.15
N PRO A 45 -15.82 3.33 20.91
CA PRO A 45 -14.55 3.84 20.40
C PRO A 45 -14.64 4.45 18.99
N ARG A 46 -15.56 3.97 18.14
CA ARG A 46 -15.78 4.54 16.80
C ARG A 46 -16.32 5.97 16.85
N ASP A 47 -17.21 6.25 17.78
CA ASP A 47 -17.76 7.61 17.94
C ASP A 47 -16.69 8.56 18.48
N ALA A 48 -15.82 8.06 19.37
CA ALA A 48 -14.67 8.81 19.84
C ALA A 48 -13.68 9.13 18.71
N LEU A 49 -13.37 8.15 17.85
CA LEU A 49 -12.49 8.35 16.69
C LEU A 49 -13.07 9.38 15.71
N ARG A 50 -14.38 9.28 15.39
CA ARG A 50 -15.06 10.24 14.52
C ARG A 50 -15.01 11.67 15.07
N ALA A 51 -15.21 11.84 16.37
CA ALA A 51 -15.11 13.14 17.01
C ALA A 51 -13.68 13.72 16.94
N VAL A 52 -12.65 12.88 17.11
CA VAL A 52 -11.25 13.28 16.91
C VAL A 52 -10.96 13.64 15.45
N ASP A 53 -11.44 12.85 14.49
CA ASP A 53 -11.25 13.13 13.07
C ASP A 53 -11.85 14.49 12.69
N LYS A 54 -12.99 14.87 13.26
CA LYS A 54 -13.59 16.20 13.10
C LYS A 54 -12.71 17.32 13.65
N VAL A 55 -12.12 17.13 14.83
CA VAL A 55 -11.22 18.11 15.47
C VAL A 55 -9.92 18.26 14.66
N LEU A 56 -9.32 17.17 14.23
CA LEU A 56 -8.08 17.19 13.44
C LEU A 56 -8.30 17.75 12.02
N SER A 57 -9.45 17.45 11.40
CA SER A 57 -9.85 18.02 10.11
C SER A 57 -9.99 19.55 10.19
N LEU A 58 -10.61 20.05 11.28
CA LEU A 58 -10.67 21.48 11.56
C LEU A 58 -9.25 22.04 11.74
N ALA A 59 -8.45 21.50 12.66
CA ALA A 59 -7.11 21.99 12.94
C ALA A 59 -6.25 22.02 11.67
N GLY A 60 -6.24 20.93 10.90
CA GLY A 60 -5.46 20.77 9.67
C GLY A 60 -5.93 21.58 8.46
N SER A 61 -7.09 22.25 8.55
CA SER A 61 -7.60 23.15 7.49
C SER A 61 -7.46 24.63 7.84
N VAL A 62 -7.04 24.98 9.06
CA VAL A 62 -6.84 26.38 9.49
C VAL A 62 -5.76 27.07 8.65
N GLN A 63 -6.07 28.27 8.15
CA GLN A 63 -5.14 29.10 7.37
C GLN A 63 -4.44 30.18 8.22
N ASN A 64 -5.02 30.56 9.37
CA ASN A 64 -4.54 31.62 10.25
C ASN A 64 -4.36 31.16 11.72
N PRO A 65 -3.53 30.13 12.00
CA PRO A 65 -3.46 29.52 13.33
C PRO A 65 -3.05 30.47 14.46
N GLN A 66 -2.33 31.56 14.14
CA GLN A 66 -1.91 32.59 15.06
C GLN A 66 -3.06 33.41 15.68
N ALA A 67 -4.28 33.34 15.13
CA ALA A 67 -5.44 34.03 15.69
C ALA A 67 -5.94 33.41 17.01
N ARG A 68 -5.79 32.08 17.17
CA ARG A 68 -6.21 31.30 18.36
C ARG A 68 -5.24 30.14 18.65
N PRO A 69 -3.95 30.41 18.96
CA PRO A 69 -2.94 29.36 19.09
C PRO A 69 -3.23 28.37 20.23
N ALA A 70 -3.76 28.84 21.36
CA ALA A 70 -4.12 27.99 22.50
C ALA A 70 -5.22 26.97 22.16
N THR A 71 -6.25 27.38 21.40
CA THR A 71 -7.33 26.48 20.95
C THR A 71 -6.79 25.37 20.07
N ILE A 72 -5.86 25.68 19.18
CA ILE A 72 -5.24 24.71 18.27
C ILE A 72 -4.31 23.77 19.05
N ALA A 73 -3.50 24.30 19.97
CA ALA A 73 -2.66 23.48 20.85
C ALA A 73 -3.51 22.52 21.72
N TYR A 74 -4.64 22.99 22.24
CA TYR A 74 -5.60 22.18 22.98
C TYR A 74 -6.24 21.10 22.09
N ALA A 75 -6.66 21.45 20.86
CA ALA A 75 -7.21 20.52 19.89
C ALA A 75 -6.23 19.37 19.57
N LEU A 76 -4.95 19.70 19.31
CA LEU A 76 -3.90 18.72 19.04
C LEU A 76 -3.60 17.85 20.26
N SER A 77 -3.42 18.46 21.44
CA SER A 77 -3.13 17.74 22.69
C SER A 77 -4.26 16.79 23.09
N GLY A 78 -5.51 17.27 23.07
CA GLY A 78 -6.69 16.45 23.37
C GLY A 78 -6.89 15.31 22.37
N SER A 79 -6.67 15.56 21.08
CA SER A 79 -6.73 14.52 20.05
C SER A 79 -5.67 13.44 20.29
N MET A 80 -4.42 13.82 20.59
CA MET A 80 -3.35 12.86 20.92
C MET A 80 -3.72 11.99 22.15
N ALA A 81 -4.35 12.57 23.18
CA ALA A 81 -4.76 11.83 24.36
C ALA A 81 -5.85 10.77 24.05
N VAL A 82 -6.87 11.15 23.27
CA VAL A 82 -7.94 10.23 22.85
C VAL A 82 -7.36 9.13 21.95
N LEU A 83 -6.52 9.49 20.97
CA LEU A 83 -5.87 8.53 20.07
C LEU A 83 -4.99 7.54 20.84
N THR A 84 -4.22 8.01 21.82
CA THR A 84 -3.39 7.15 22.69
C THR A 84 -4.26 6.17 23.46
N THR A 85 -5.40 6.62 23.99
CA THR A 85 -6.35 5.76 24.73
C THR A 85 -7.03 4.73 23.82
N LEU A 86 -7.27 5.07 22.54
CA LEU A 86 -7.78 4.16 21.52
C LEU A 86 -6.70 3.22 20.95
N GLY A 87 -5.45 3.28 21.41
CA GLY A 87 -4.35 2.48 20.85
C GLY A 87 -3.92 2.91 19.44
N GLN A 88 -4.27 4.13 19.00
CA GLN A 88 -3.80 4.74 17.74
C GLN A 88 -2.41 5.36 17.92
N THR A 89 -1.48 4.58 18.47
CA THR A 89 -0.16 5.05 18.94
C THR A 89 0.67 5.69 17.84
N GLU A 90 0.71 5.12 16.64
CA GLU A 90 1.51 5.69 15.53
C GLU A 90 0.96 7.04 15.06
N ARG A 91 -0.36 7.14 14.89
CA ARG A 91 -1.01 8.40 14.50
C ARG A 91 -0.77 9.48 15.56
N ALA A 92 -0.94 9.14 16.85
CA ALA A 92 -0.67 10.05 17.95
C ALA A 92 0.81 10.45 18.02
N HIS A 93 1.74 9.49 17.89
CA HIS A 93 3.19 9.75 17.96
C HIS A 93 3.67 10.60 16.78
N GLY A 94 3.10 10.37 15.60
CA GLY A 94 3.27 11.21 14.43
C GLY A 94 2.87 12.65 14.70
N LEU A 95 1.68 12.88 15.27
CA LEU A 95 1.22 14.21 15.67
C LEU A 95 2.12 14.86 16.73
N LEU A 96 2.60 14.08 17.71
CA LEU A 96 3.54 14.57 18.73
C LEU A 96 4.87 15.02 18.09
N LYS A 97 5.45 14.23 17.19
CA LYS A 97 6.67 14.62 16.46
C LYS A 97 6.45 15.86 15.60
N ALA A 98 5.28 15.96 14.96
CA ALA A 98 4.92 17.06 14.08
C ALA A 98 4.64 18.39 14.81
N SER A 99 3.98 18.33 15.96
CA SER A 99 3.41 19.52 16.62
C SER A 99 3.78 19.67 18.09
N GLY A 100 4.45 18.70 18.71
CA GLY A 100 4.79 18.72 20.14
C GLY A 100 5.64 19.92 20.54
N GLY A 101 6.56 20.37 19.67
CA GLY A 101 7.31 21.62 19.90
C GLY A 101 6.40 22.84 20.00
N PHE A 102 5.43 22.98 19.09
CA PHE A 102 4.43 24.04 19.10
C PHE A 102 3.52 23.96 20.33
N VAL A 103 3.03 22.75 20.68
CA VAL A 103 2.16 22.54 21.84
C VAL A 103 2.89 22.91 23.14
N ARG A 104 4.15 22.46 23.32
CA ARG A 104 4.98 22.82 24.48
C ARG A 104 5.30 24.31 24.58
N ALA A 105 5.48 24.98 23.44
CA ALA A 105 5.70 26.42 23.42
C ALA A 105 4.42 27.22 23.76
N THR A 106 3.24 26.66 23.47
CA THR A 106 1.95 27.34 23.64
C THR A 106 1.29 27.03 25.00
N LEU A 107 1.49 25.82 25.53
CA LEU A 107 0.96 25.39 26.82
C LEU A 107 2.11 25.35 27.85
N PRO A 108 2.16 26.29 28.81
CA PRO A 108 3.22 26.37 29.81
C PRO A 108 3.38 25.07 30.61
N ALA A 109 4.63 24.63 30.84
CA ALA A 109 4.91 23.36 31.50
C ALA A 109 4.46 23.32 32.98
N ASP A 110 4.27 24.47 33.60
CA ASP A 110 3.77 24.67 34.97
C ASP A 110 2.24 24.81 35.04
N SER A 111 1.53 24.87 33.90
CA SER A 111 0.07 24.87 33.87
C SER A 111 -0.52 23.46 33.95
N VAL A 112 -1.80 23.37 34.32
CA VAL A 112 -2.54 22.09 34.33
C VAL A 112 -2.58 21.49 32.93
N GLU A 113 -2.84 22.29 31.90
CA GLU A 113 -2.90 21.86 30.51
C GLU A 113 -1.53 21.36 30.02
N GLY A 114 -0.45 22.05 30.37
CA GLY A 114 0.91 21.62 30.05
C GLY A 114 1.28 20.31 30.77
N GLY A 115 0.92 20.17 32.05
CA GLY A 115 1.10 18.93 32.81
C GLY A 115 0.35 17.75 32.19
N VAL A 116 -0.91 17.94 31.79
CA VAL A 116 -1.73 16.90 31.11
C VAL A 116 -1.15 16.53 29.75
N HIS A 117 -0.63 17.51 29.01
CA HIS A 117 0.07 17.25 27.74
C HIS A 117 1.32 16.39 27.97
N ARG A 118 2.17 16.74 28.95
CA ARG A 118 3.39 15.98 29.27
C ARG A 118 3.09 14.56 29.78
N LEU A 119 2.00 14.37 30.50
CA LEU A 119 1.52 13.03 30.88
C LEU A 119 1.08 12.21 29.66
N THR A 120 0.40 12.85 28.70
CA THR A 120 0.00 12.21 27.43
C THR A 120 1.23 11.82 26.61
N GLU A 121 2.22 12.73 26.50
CA GLU A 121 3.50 12.48 25.87
C GLU A 121 4.24 11.30 26.52
N ALA A 122 4.26 11.23 27.86
CA ALA A 122 4.88 10.11 28.57
C ALA A 122 4.23 8.75 28.23
N ARG A 123 2.89 8.68 28.24
CA ARG A 123 2.15 7.46 27.84
C ARG A 123 2.48 7.04 26.41
N LEU A 124 2.55 8.02 25.52
CA LEU A 124 2.79 7.79 24.11
C LEU A 124 4.22 7.31 23.84
N LEU A 125 5.21 7.93 24.50
CA LEU A 125 6.62 7.52 24.44
C LEU A 125 6.80 6.10 24.99
N GLN A 126 6.12 5.76 26.08
CA GLN A 126 6.10 4.40 26.61
C GLN A 126 5.54 3.39 25.61
N ALA A 127 4.45 3.74 24.93
CA ALA A 127 3.80 2.88 23.94
C ALA A 127 4.62 2.67 22.65
N VAL A 128 5.60 3.54 22.36
CA VAL A 128 6.58 3.35 21.27
C VAL A 128 7.92 2.80 21.75
N GLY A 129 8.03 2.42 23.03
CA GLY A 129 9.24 1.83 23.62
C GLY A 129 10.33 2.83 24.03
N ASP A 130 10.08 4.14 23.93
CA ASP A 130 10.99 5.18 24.46
C ASP A 130 10.75 5.37 25.96
N PHE A 131 11.14 4.38 26.74
CA PHE A 131 10.99 4.41 28.19
C PHE A 131 11.83 5.52 28.85
N ARG A 132 12.92 5.96 28.22
CA ARG A 132 13.74 7.06 28.74
C ARG A 132 13.00 8.39 28.60
N GLY A 133 12.55 8.72 27.39
CA GLY A 133 11.76 9.91 27.12
C GLY A 133 10.44 9.91 27.92
N ALA A 134 9.82 8.74 28.09
CA ALA A 134 8.62 8.58 28.92
C ALA A 134 8.87 8.96 30.39
N ALA A 135 9.96 8.47 30.99
CA ALA A 135 10.32 8.80 32.37
C ALA A 135 10.62 10.30 32.55
N GLU A 136 11.31 10.92 31.58
CA GLU A 136 11.59 12.36 31.56
C GLU A 136 10.31 13.21 31.43
N ALA A 137 9.42 12.85 30.50
CA ALA A 137 8.13 13.54 30.32
C ALA A 137 7.20 13.41 31.54
N ALA A 138 7.12 12.22 32.13
CA ALA A 138 6.39 11.98 33.36
C ALA A 138 6.93 12.81 34.54
N GLY A 139 8.26 12.97 34.64
CA GLY A 139 8.90 13.83 35.63
C GLY A 139 8.46 15.29 35.55
N VAL A 140 8.33 15.84 34.33
CA VAL A 140 7.81 17.21 34.12
C VAL A 140 6.34 17.31 34.53
N ALA A 141 5.51 16.32 34.20
CA ALA A 141 4.11 16.30 34.61
C ALA A 141 3.95 16.25 36.14
N VAL A 142 4.78 15.47 36.84
CA VAL A 142 4.82 15.43 38.31
C VAL A 142 5.12 16.81 38.89
N ALA A 143 6.10 17.54 38.33
CA ALA A 143 6.44 18.89 38.78
C ALA A 143 5.27 19.86 38.59
N ALA A 144 4.60 19.81 37.44
CA ALA A 144 3.44 20.65 37.13
C ALA A 144 2.28 20.42 38.11
N PHE A 145 1.89 19.15 38.33
CA PHE A 145 0.76 18.83 39.20
C PHE A 145 1.02 19.09 40.68
N ARG A 146 2.29 19.08 41.13
CA ARG A 146 2.65 19.51 42.48
C ARG A 146 2.39 21.01 42.71
N GLN A 147 2.53 21.82 41.66
CA GLN A 147 2.41 23.28 41.71
C GLN A 147 1.03 23.79 41.27
N ALA A 148 0.21 22.94 40.64
CA ALA A 148 -1.09 23.30 40.10
C ALA A 148 -2.15 23.62 41.18
N SER A 149 -2.91 24.69 40.96
CA SER A 149 -4.09 25.07 41.75
C SER A 149 -5.31 24.22 41.38
N LEU A 150 -5.34 22.97 41.86
CA LEU A 150 -6.44 22.01 41.68
C LEU A 150 -7.01 21.59 43.04
N ASP A 151 -8.24 21.05 43.05
CA ASP A 151 -8.74 20.38 44.25
C ASP A 151 -7.89 19.14 44.59
N GLU A 152 -7.82 18.81 45.89
CA GLU A 152 -6.94 17.73 46.36
C GLU A 152 -7.20 16.38 45.67
N PRO A 153 -8.46 15.94 45.46
CA PRO A 153 -8.72 14.67 44.79
C PRO A 153 -8.21 14.63 43.34
N THR A 154 -8.44 15.69 42.57
CA THR A 154 -8.00 15.77 41.17
C THR A 154 -6.48 15.84 41.09
N ARG A 155 -5.86 16.65 41.95
CA ARG A 155 -4.40 16.77 42.03
C ARG A 155 -3.76 15.43 42.37
N ALA A 156 -4.25 14.73 43.39
CA ALA A 156 -3.74 13.43 43.82
C ALA A 156 -3.88 12.37 42.71
N ALA A 157 -4.99 12.36 41.97
CA ALA A 157 -5.22 11.42 40.88
C ALA A 157 -4.27 11.65 39.68
N LEU A 158 -4.05 12.90 39.29
CA LEU A 158 -3.11 13.25 38.21
C LEU A 158 -1.65 12.97 38.61
N LEU A 159 -1.30 13.29 39.86
CA LEU A 159 0.04 13.03 40.40
C LEU A 159 0.36 11.53 40.45
N ALA A 160 -0.59 10.70 40.91
CA ALA A 160 -0.46 9.25 40.92
C ALA A 160 -0.22 8.70 39.50
N GLN A 161 -1.03 9.11 38.52
CA GLN A 161 -0.86 8.67 37.12
C GLN A 161 0.51 9.02 36.54
N ALA A 162 1.05 10.20 36.87
CA ALA A 162 2.38 10.61 36.40
C ALA A 162 3.52 9.86 37.11
N MET A 163 3.39 9.60 38.41
CA MET A 163 4.38 8.83 39.17
C MET A 163 4.41 7.36 38.76
N ASP A 164 3.25 6.74 38.55
CA ASP A 164 3.13 5.37 38.01
C ASP A 164 3.89 5.21 36.69
N MET A 165 3.69 6.16 35.77
CA MET A 165 4.35 6.18 34.46
C MET A 165 5.87 6.27 34.59
N ARG A 166 6.37 7.13 35.48
CA ARG A 166 7.80 7.28 35.76
C ARG A 166 8.39 6.01 36.39
N ALA A 167 7.71 5.43 37.37
CA ALA A 167 8.16 4.23 38.07
C ALA A 167 8.29 3.04 37.11
N ALA A 168 7.24 2.76 36.32
CA ALA A 168 7.23 1.66 35.36
C ALA A 168 8.29 1.83 34.27
N SER A 169 8.41 3.03 33.70
CA SER A 169 9.42 3.32 32.67
C SER A 169 10.86 3.15 33.19
N CYS A 170 11.14 3.60 34.42
CA CYS A 170 12.45 3.40 35.04
C CYS A 170 12.74 1.92 35.37
N ALA A 171 11.73 1.15 35.79
CA ALA A 171 11.88 -0.28 36.04
C ALA A 171 12.20 -1.08 34.76
N VAL A 172 11.54 -0.79 33.63
CA VAL A 172 11.86 -1.43 32.33
C VAL A 172 13.32 -1.20 31.91
N LEU A 173 13.86 -0.01 32.22
CA LEU A 173 15.24 0.37 31.92
C LEU A 173 16.27 -0.23 32.88
N GLY A 174 15.84 -0.95 33.93
CA GLY A 174 16.72 -1.40 35.02
C GLY A 174 17.26 -0.26 35.88
N ARG A 175 16.66 0.93 35.84
CA ARG A 175 17.02 2.09 36.67
C ARG A 175 16.23 2.06 37.98
N PHE A 176 16.49 1.05 38.82
CA PHE A 176 15.70 0.78 40.01
C PHE A 176 15.73 1.91 41.05
N ASP A 177 16.79 2.71 41.12
CA ASP A 177 16.84 3.89 42.00
C ASP A 177 15.76 4.93 41.63
N CYS A 178 15.60 5.21 40.32
CA CYS A 178 14.54 6.10 39.82
C CYS A 178 13.15 5.52 40.08
N ALA A 179 12.98 4.20 39.91
CA ALA A 179 11.71 3.54 40.18
C ALA A 179 11.35 3.61 41.68
N ARG A 180 12.31 3.34 42.57
CA ARG A 180 12.14 3.43 44.03
C ARG A 180 11.82 4.85 44.48
N GLU A 181 12.45 5.86 43.89
CA GLU A 181 12.13 7.28 44.16
C GLU A 181 10.67 7.61 43.81
N ALA A 182 10.22 7.23 42.62
CA ALA A 182 8.85 7.49 42.16
C ALA A 182 7.79 6.77 43.01
N LEU A 183 8.09 5.56 43.50
CA LEU A 183 7.19 4.79 44.38
C LEU A 183 7.14 5.34 45.81
N ARG A 184 8.26 5.87 46.33
CA ARG A 184 8.36 6.38 47.72
C ARG A 184 7.43 7.56 47.98
N ASP A 185 7.36 8.50 47.04
CA ASP A 185 6.58 9.72 47.15
C ASP A 185 5.13 9.56 46.63
N HIS A 186 4.70 8.32 46.35
CA HIS A 186 3.43 8.05 45.68
C HIS A 186 2.21 8.32 46.57
N PRO A 187 1.17 9.03 46.07
CA PRO A 187 -0.08 9.25 46.80
C PRO A 187 -0.73 7.93 47.23
N ALA A 188 -1.21 7.89 48.49
CA ALA A 188 -1.83 6.68 49.05
C ALA A 188 -3.04 6.18 48.23
N ALA A 189 -3.87 7.11 47.76
CA ALA A 189 -5.07 6.80 46.96
C ALA A 189 -4.78 6.12 45.61
N GLY A 190 -3.54 6.17 45.12
CA GLY A 190 -3.15 5.57 43.84
C GLY A 190 -2.42 4.22 43.97
N ARG A 191 -2.10 3.74 45.18
CA ARG A 191 -1.30 2.52 45.37
C ARG A 191 -2.01 1.23 44.95
N ASP A 192 -3.33 1.28 44.79
CA ASP A 192 -4.11 0.14 44.27
C ASP A 192 -4.10 0.04 42.74
N ALA A 193 -3.52 1.03 42.05
CA ALA A 193 -3.42 1.01 40.60
C ALA A 193 -2.57 -0.19 40.12
N PRO A 194 -2.97 -0.91 39.06
CA PRO A 194 -2.19 -2.02 38.52
C PRO A 194 -0.75 -1.63 38.14
N ALA A 195 -0.56 -0.43 37.59
CA ALA A 195 0.75 0.08 37.21
C ALA A 195 1.68 0.26 38.41
N TYR A 196 1.19 0.83 39.53
CA TYR A 196 1.91 0.92 40.79
C TYR A 196 2.36 -0.47 41.27
N ARG A 197 1.42 -1.41 41.40
CA ARG A 197 1.69 -2.76 41.92
C ARG A 197 2.66 -3.54 41.04
N MET A 198 2.61 -3.34 39.72
CA MET A 198 3.56 -3.96 38.79
C MET A 198 4.96 -3.35 38.89
N ALA A 199 5.07 -2.03 39.03
CA ALA A 199 6.36 -1.37 39.26
C ALA A 199 6.95 -1.78 40.62
N GLU A 200 6.13 -1.86 41.66
CA GLU A 200 6.51 -2.38 42.98
C GLU A 200 6.96 -3.84 42.90
N ALA A 201 6.21 -4.71 42.21
CA ALA A 201 6.59 -6.10 41.99
C ALA A 201 7.88 -6.23 41.16
N ALA A 202 8.12 -5.35 40.18
CA ALA A 202 9.35 -5.34 39.39
C ALA A 202 10.57 -4.94 40.22
N VAL A 203 10.42 -3.91 41.06
CA VAL A 203 11.43 -3.50 42.04
C VAL A 203 11.67 -4.61 43.06
N ALA A 204 10.62 -5.28 43.55
CA ALA A 204 10.75 -6.41 44.47
C ALA A 204 11.35 -7.67 43.80
N ALA A 205 11.13 -7.86 42.51
CA ALA A 205 11.66 -8.99 41.74
C ALA A 205 13.14 -8.84 41.35
N GLU A 206 13.78 -7.69 41.65
CA GLU A 206 15.23 -7.52 41.67
C GLU A 206 15.89 -8.61 42.54
N ASP A 207 15.19 -9.07 43.59
CA ASP A 207 15.70 -10.01 44.59
C ASP A 207 15.21 -11.48 44.44
N GLY A 208 14.30 -11.80 43.50
CA GLY A 208 13.79 -13.19 43.35
C GLY A 208 12.73 -13.41 42.26
N ALA A 209 12.58 -14.65 41.78
CA ALA A 209 11.59 -15.01 40.75
C ALA A 209 10.18 -15.20 41.35
N PRO A 210 9.10 -14.79 40.65
CA PRO A 210 7.75 -15.13 41.07
C PRO A 210 7.54 -16.65 40.99
N GLY A 211 6.85 -17.25 41.96
CA GLY A 211 6.53 -18.68 41.91
C GLY A 211 5.72 -19.06 40.66
N SER A 212 5.85 -20.31 40.20
CA SER A 212 5.25 -20.81 38.93
C SER A 212 3.73 -20.63 38.81
N ALA A 213 2.99 -20.59 39.93
CA ALA A 213 1.55 -20.28 39.93
C ALA A 213 1.28 -18.81 39.59
N ALA A 214 2.03 -17.88 40.18
CA ALA A 214 1.90 -16.44 39.91
C ALA A 214 2.31 -16.10 38.47
N ALA A 215 3.40 -16.71 37.97
CA ALA A 215 3.84 -16.57 36.59
C ALA A 215 2.75 -17.03 35.60
N ARG A 216 2.08 -18.15 35.85
CA ARG A 216 0.96 -18.64 35.02
C ARG A 216 -0.23 -17.69 35.02
N THR A 217 -0.63 -17.17 36.19
CA THR A 217 -1.72 -16.20 36.30
C THR A 217 -1.41 -14.92 35.53
N LEU A 218 -0.20 -14.40 35.70
CA LEU A 218 0.27 -13.19 34.99
C LEU A 218 0.27 -13.40 33.48
N ALA A 219 0.83 -14.53 33.04
CA ALA A 219 0.90 -14.88 31.64
C ALA A 219 -0.51 -15.00 31.00
N GLN A 220 -1.44 -15.65 31.69
CA GLN A 220 -2.82 -15.81 31.22
C GLN A 220 -3.54 -14.46 31.15
N ALA A 221 -3.36 -13.59 32.15
CA ALA A 221 -3.94 -12.26 32.16
C ALA A 221 -3.43 -11.41 30.97
N LEU A 222 -2.13 -11.45 30.68
CA LEU A 222 -1.54 -10.75 29.54
C LEU A 222 -2.06 -11.25 28.20
N LYS A 223 -2.12 -12.58 28.02
CA LYS A 223 -2.68 -13.17 26.81
C LYS A 223 -4.14 -12.73 26.61
N THR A 224 -4.96 -12.82 27.65
CA THR A 224 -6.37 -12.40 27.59
C THR A 224 -6.51 -10.90 27.32
N LYS A 225 -5.68 -10.04 27.95
CA LYS A 225 -5.65 -8.60 27.69
C LYS A 225 -5.31 -8.31 26.23
N ALA A 226 -4.25 -8.92 25.71
CA ALA A 226 -3.84 -8.75 24.31
C ALA A 226 -4.94 -9.19 23.32
N GLU A 227 -5.59 -10.34 23.58
CA GLU A 227 -6.73 -10.81 22.77
C GLU A 227 -7.94 -9.84 22.83
N ALA A 228 -8.23 -9.27 24.00
CA ALA A 228 -9.32 -8.31 24.21
C ALA A 228 -9.03 -6.93 23.58
N ASP A 229 -7.83 -6.39 23.78
CA ASP A 229 -7.38 -5.13 23.17
C ASP A 229 -7.39 -5.26 21.63
N GLY A 230 -6.99 -6.43 21.13
CA GLY A 230 -7.05 -6.75 19.71
C GLY A 230 -8.46 -6.89 19.12
N ALA A 231 -9.51 -6.91 19.95
CA ALA A 231 -10.89 -6.90 19.49
C ALA A 231 -11.44 -5.48 19.27
N LEU A 232 -10.73 -4.44 19.71
CA LEU A 232 -11.16 -3.05 19.52
C LEU A 232 -11.00 -2.61 18.04
N PRO A 233 -12.02 -1.97 17.44
CA PRO A 233 -11.95 -1.50 16.06
C PRO A 233 -10.81 -0.51 15.84
N GLY A 234 -9.88 -0.87 14.95
CA GLY A 234 -8.81 0.00 14.48
C GLY A 234 -7.61 0.15 15.43
N ALA A 235 -7.62 -0.48 16.60
CA ALA A 235 -6.56 -0.42 17.60
C ALA A 235 -5.55 -1.59 17.43
N TRP A 236 -4.27 -1.28 17.31
CA TRP A 236 -3.23 -2.30 17.45
C TRP A 236 -2.93 -2.46 18.94
N SER A 237 -3.14 -3.65 19.49
CA SER A 237 -2.75 -3.93 20.88
C SER A 237 -1.22 -3.89 20.95
N ARG A 238 -0.71 -2.90 21.69
CA ARG A 238 0.71 -2.79 22.03
C ARG A 238 0.87 -2.96 23.52
N PRO A 239 1.75 -3.89 23.98
CA PRO A 239 2.04 -4.02 25.39
C PRO A 239 2.66 -2.73 25.92
N ASP A 240 2.05 -2.15 26.95
CA ASP A 240 2.61 -1.00 27.68
C ASP A 240 3.83 -1.43 28.54
N ALA A 241 4.46 -0.51 29.27
CA ALA A 241 5.60 -0.86 30.14
C ALA A 241 5.23 -1.94 31.17
N ALA A 242 4.01 -1.89 31.70
CA ALA A 242 3.55 -2.81 32.71
C ALA A 242 3.37 -4.21 32.11
N ASP A 243 2.81 -4.31 30.91
CA ASP A 243 2.70 -5.55 30.14
C ASP A 243 4.08 -6.12 29.79
N GLN A 244 5.03 -5.27 29.39
CA GLN A 244 6.40 -5.67 29.08
C GLN A 244 7.14 -6.22 30.30
N ILE A 245 7.05 -5.53 31.44
CA ILE A 245 7.59 -6.01 32.72
C ILE A 245 6.97 -7.37 33.06
N ALA A 246 5.63 -7.45 33.00
CA ALA A 246 4.89 -8.63 33.36
C ALA A 246 5.25 -9.83 32.48
N ALA A 247 5.37 -9.62 31.16
CA ALA A 247 5.79 -10.66 30.22
C ALA A 247 7.20 -11.18 30.54
N ARG A 248 8.15 -10.27 30.79
CA ARG A 248 9.55 -10.64 31.15
C ARG A 248 9.63 -11.37 32.48
N LEU A 249 8.85 -10.96 33.48
CA LEU A 249 8.78 -11.63 34.77
C LEU A 249 8.19 -13.04 34.64
N ALA A 250 7.09 -13.20 33.89
CA ALA A 250 6.50 -14.51 33.67
C ALA A 250 7.41 -15.43 32.86
N LEU A 251 8.16 -14.90 31.89
CA LEU A 251 9.12 -15.66 31.08
C LEU A 251 10.35 -16.15 31.87
N ARG A 252 10.61 -15.69 33.11
CA ARG A 252 11.61 -16.32 33.99
C ARG A 252 11.28 -17.78 34.30
N GLU A 253 9.99 -18.11 34.28
CA GLU A 253 9.43 -19.45 34.47
C GLU A 253 9.07 -20.13 33.13
N ALA A 254 9.64 -19.68 32.00
CA ALA A 254 9.25 -20.18 30.67
C ALA A 254 9.31 -21.72 30.52
N GLY A 255 10.22 -22.39 31.23
CA GLY A 255 10.32 -23.86 31.24
C GLY A 255 9.19 -24.58 31.99
N THR A 256 8.43 -23.90 32.85
CA THR A 256 7.29 -24.46 33.59
C THR A 256 5.93 -23.99 33.05
N LEU A 257 5.91 -22.96 32.21
CA LEU A 257 4.71 -22.46 31.55
C LEU A 257 4.21 -23.43 30.46
N PRO A 258 2.87 -23.57 30.30
CA PRO A 258 2.31 -24.28 29.14
C PRO A 258 2.84 -23.71 27.81
N PRO A 259 3.20 -24.54 26.82
CA PRO A 259 3.80 -24.08 25.57
C PRO A 259 3.01 -23.02 24.82
N ASP A 260 1.67 -23.17 24.74
CA ASP A 260 0.79 -22.17 24.10
C ASP A 260 0.88 -20.80 24.77
N LEU A 261 1.06 -20.77 26.09
CA LEU A 261 1.07 -19.55 26.88
C LEU A 261 2.44 -18.86 26.80
N ALA A 262 3.52 -19.64 26.90
CA ALA A 262 4.87 -19.13 26.66
C ALA A 262 5.01 -18.57 25.24
N PHE A 263 4.48 -19.27 24.23
CA PHE A 263 4.52 -18.80 22.84
C PHE A 263 3.82 -17.45 22.66
N ALA A 264 2.68 -17.24 23.32
CA ALA A 264 2.00 -15.95 23.33
C ALA A 264 2.86 -14.87 24.00
N LEU A 265 3.50 -15.18 25.14
CA LEU A 265 4.38 -14.23 25.83
C LEU A 265 5.63 -13.87 25.04
N PHE A 266 6.26 -14.82 24.34
CA PHE A 266 7.38 -14.51 23.44
C PHE A 266 6.95 -13.55 22.33
N GLN A 267 5.76 -13.74 21.76
CA GLN A 267 5.20 -12.82 20.77
C GLN A 267 4.89 -11.43 21.35
N ILE A 268 4.36 -11.36 22.58
CA ILE A 268 4.10 -10.09 23.28
C ILE A 268 5.40 -9.37 23.62
N ALA A 269 6.39 -10.08 24.19
CA ALA A 269 7.68 -9.50 24.54
C ALA A 269 8.46 -9.00 23.31
N ALA A 270 8.31 -9.67 22.16
CA ALA A 270 8.93 -9.25 20.90
C ALA A 270 8.30 -7.98 20.28
N ARG A 271 7.11 -7.54 20.75
CA ARG A 271 6.38 -6.37 20.23
C ARG A 271 6.80 -5.03 20.89
N ALA A 272 8.00 -4.94 21.45
CA ALA A 272 8.50 -3.69 22.04
C ALA A 272 8.96 -2.71 20.94
N GLY A 273 8.13 -1.71 20.60
CA GLY A 273 8.50 -0.60 19.70
C GLY A 273 7.52 -0.33 18.54
N PRO A 274 7.87 0.55 17.58
CA PRO A 274 7.08 0.79 16.38
C PRO A 274 7.16 -0.41 15.42
N SER A 275 6.26 -1.38 15.58
CA SER A 275 6.21 -2.61 14.77
C SER A 275 5.04 -2.65 13.78
N PHE A 276 4.65 -1.49 13.21
CA PHE A 276 3.52 -1.39 12.29
C PHE A 276 3.62 -2.38 11.12
N ASP A 277 4.83 -2.67 10.67
CA ASP A 277 5.07 -3.55 9.54
C ASP A 277 4.70 -5.01 9.81
N ALA A 278 5.06 -5.57 10.97
CA ALA A 278 4.74 -6.96 11.33
C ALA A 278 3.23 -7.18 11.47
N ASP A 279 2.55 -6.15 11.95
CA ASP A 279 1.12 -6.09 12.15
C ASP A 279 0.38 -5.92 10.80
N ALA A 280 0.83 -5.00 9.95
CA ALA A 280 0.37 -4.86 8.56
C ALA A 280 0.57 -6.16 7.76
N MET A 281 1.73 -6.80 7.89
CA MET A 281 2.01 -8.11 7.29
C MET A 281 1.09 -9.20 7.82
N THR A 282 0.79 -9.20 9.12
CA THR A 282 -0.15 -10.17 9.72
C THR A 282 -1.57 -9.96 9.20
N ALA A 283 -2.02 -8.71 9.03
CA ALA A 283 -3.31 -8.42 8.40
C ALA A 283 -3.35 -8.94 6.95
N LEU A 284 -2.29 -8.70 6.17
CA LEU A 284 -2.15 -9.22 4.81
C LEU A 284 -2.19 -10.75 4.74
N GLY A 285 -1.65 -11.42 5.77
CA GLY A 285 -1.70 -12.87 5.92
C GLY A 285 -3.08 -13.46 6.15
N GLN A 286 -4.06 -12.65 6.51
CA GLN A 286 -5.45 -13.09 6.65
C GLN A 286 -6.17 -13.16 5.30
N ALA A 287 -5.59 -12.55 4.25
CA ALA A 287 -6.20 -12.51 2.92
C ALA A 287 -6.33 -13.92 2.30
N ARG A 288 -7.53 -14.26 1.86
CA ARG A 288 -7.89 -15.53 1.20
C ARG A 288 -8.08 -15.38 -0.31
N SER A 289 -8.12 -14.16 -0.82
CA SER A 289 -8.28 -13.84 -2.24
C SER A 289 -7.45 -12.61 -2.63
N GLU A 290 -7.19 -12.45 -3.93
CA GLU A 290 -6.50 -11.27 -4.46
C GLU A 290 -7.25 -9.97 -4.13
N MET A 291 -8.59 -9.99 -4.21
CA MET A 291 -9.43 -8.82 -3.90
C MET A 291 -9.39 -8.45 -2.42
N GLN A 292 -9.44 -9.45 -1.53
CA GLN A 292 -9.34 -9.22 -0.10
C GLN A 292 -7.97 -8.66 0.29
N ARG A 293 -6.90 -9.18 -0.32
CA ARG A 293 -5.55 -8.64 -0.14
C ARG A 293 -5.49 -7.17 -0.55
N ARG A 294 -6.04 -6.81 -1.71
CA ARG A 294 -6.10 -5.40 -2.15
C ARG A 294 -6.87 -4.50 -1.22
N ALA A 295 -8.02 -4.95 -0.71
CA ALA A 295 -8.79 -4.18 0.25
C ALA A 295 -7.96 -3.90 1.52
N ILE A 296 -7.18 -4.89 2.01
CA ILE A 296 -6.24 -4.70 3.12
C ILE A 296 -5.16 -3.69 2.76
N HIS A 297 -4.51 -3.82 1.59
CA HIS A 297 -3.51 -2.86 1.11
C HIS A 297 -4.09 -1.44 1.06
N GLN A 298 -5.26 -1.26 0.44
CA GLN A 298 -5.93 0.03 0.31
C GLN A 298 -6.25 0.64 1.68
N ALA A 299 -6.75 -0.14 2.63
CA ALA A 299 -7.03 0.35 3.98
C ALA A 299 -5.77 0.82 4.70
N LEU A 300 -4.69 0.02 4.65
CA LEU A 300 -3.39 0.38 5.25
C LEU A 300 -2.81 1.64 4.61
N ARG A 301 -2.90 1.78 3.28
CA ARG A 301 -2.45 2.95 2.53
C ARG A 301 -3.27 4.20 2.86
N LEU A 302 -4.59 4.09 2.92
CA LEU A 302 -5.47 5.19 3.29
C LEU A 302 -5.13 5.71 4.69
N ARG A 303 -4.89 4.82 5.65
CA ARG A 303 -4.41 5.16 7.01
C ARG A 303 -3.06 5.88 6.96
N ALA A 304 -2.06 5.31 6.30
CA ALA A 304 -0.72 5.89 6.21
C ALA A 304 -0.74 7.29 5.54
N ARG A 305 -1.54 7.46 4.49
CA ARG A 305 -1.70 8.73 3.76
C ARG A 305 -2.43 9.79 4.60
N ARG A 306 -3.50 9.42 5.30
CA ARG A 306 -4.15 10.30 6.29
C ARG A 306 -3.14 10.74 7.34
N ASP A 307 -2.40 9.82 7.94
CA ASP A 307 -1.43 10.11 9.00
C ASP A 307 -0.27 10.99 8.50
N ARG A 308 0.16 10.83 7.24
CA ARG A 308 1.13 11.73 6.58
C ARG A 308 0.54 13.13 6.38
N LEU A 309 -0.69 13.23 5.88
CA LEU A 309 -1.38 14.52 5.68
C LEU A 309 -1.55 15.27 7.02
N GLU A 310 -2.01 14.58 8.07
CA GLU A 310 -2.17 15.15 9.40
C GLU A 310 -0.86 15.70 9.95
N ARG A 311 0.23 14.93 9.85
CA ARG A 311 1.57 15.38 10.26
C ARG A 311 2.03 16.61 9.49
N ALA A 312 1.88 16.61 8.17
CA ALA A 312 2.29 17.72 7.33
C ALA A 312 1.51 19.01 7.67
N GLN A 313 0.19 18.91 7.88
CA GLN A 313 -0.61 20.07 8.28
C GLN A 313 -0.26 20.52 9.71
N ALA A 314 -0.07 19.59 10.64
CA ALA A 314 0.33 19.91 12.02
C ALA A 314 1.69 20.63 12.08
N GLN A 315 2.65 20.22 11.24
CA GLN A 315 3.94 20.91 11.09
C GLN A 315 3.77 22.31 10.48
N ALA A 316 2.97 22.44 9.42
CA ALA A 316 2.69 23.73 8.77
C ALA A 316 2.04 24.73 9.74
N ILE A 317 1.10 24.26 10.56
CA ILE A 317 0.48 25.06 11.64
C ILE A 317 1.53 25.55 12.61
N GLY A 318 2.42 24.66 13.08
CA GLY A 318 3.50 25.03 13.99
C GLY A 318 4.40 26.11 13.39
N ALA A 319 4.77 26.00 12.12
CA ALA A 319 5.56 27.00 11.42
C ALA A 319 4.85 28.36 11.31
N LEU A 320 3.57 28.37 10.90
CA LEU A 320 2.78 29.59 10.79
C LEU A 320 2.57 30.28 12.15
N ALA A 321 2.37 29.50 13.22
CA ALA A 321 2.16 30.03 14.56
C ALA A 321 3.40 30.77 15.12
N THR A 322 4.61 30.51 14.61
CA THR A 322 5.83 31.23 15.02
C THR A 322 5.94 32.64 14.44
N GLN A 323 5.08 33.02 13.49
CA GLN A 323 5.11 34.33 12.83
C GLN A 323 4.51 35.48 13.68
N GLY A 324 4.17 35.20 14.95
CA GLY A 324 3.58 36.17 15.88
C GLY A 324 2.07 36.35 15.67
N PRO A 325 1.33 36.83 16.70
CA PRO A 325 -0.11 37.01 16.60
C PRO A 325 -0.47 38.13 15.61
N THR A 326 -1.25 37.81 14.59
CA THR A 326 -2.04 38.82 13.86
C THR A 326 -3.30 39.11 14.69
N ALA A 327 -3.80 40.35 14.68
CA ALA A 327 -4.94 40.83 15.48
C ALA A 327 -6.03 39.77 15.74
N SER A 328 -6.53 39.72 16.97
CA SER A 328 -7.56 38.77 17.44
C SER A 328 -8.79 38.76 16.52
N GLY A 329 -8.95 37.69 15.74
CA GLY A 329 -10.05 37.48 14.80
C GLY A 329 -10.53 36.03 14.78
N PRO A 330 -11.59 35.70 14.01
CA PRO A 330 -12.05 34.33 13.85
C PRO A 330 -11.03 33.48 13.07
N LEU A 331 -11.04 32.17 13.31
CA LEU A 331 -10.25 31.24 12.50
C LEU A 331 -10.86 31.14 11.09
N SER A 332 -10.03 31.23 10.06
CA SER A 332 -10.37 30.90 8.68
C SER A 332 -9.86 29.50 8.34
N TYR A 333 -10.63 28.76 7.55
CA TYR A 333 -10.30 27.39 7.15
C TYR A 333 -10.48 27.18 5.64
N ASP A 334 -9.80 26.18 5.11
CA ASP A 334 -9.90 25.73 3.72
C ASP A 334 -10.95 24.58 3.61
N PRO A 335 -12.14 24.83 3.03
CA PRO A 335 -13.18 23.81 2.91
C PRO A 335 -12.75 22.59 2.08
N ALA A 336 -11.90 22.78 1.06
CA ALA A 336 -11.43 21.69 0.22
C ALA A 336 -10.52 20.73 1.02
N ARG A 337 -9.63 21.27 1.86
CA ARG A 337 -8.80 20.44 2.76
C ARG A 337 -9.64 19.66 3.77
N ARG A 338 -10.66 20.30 4.34
CA ARG A 338 -11.56 19.66 5.31
C ARG A 338 -12.31 18.47 4.69
N LEU A 339 -12.77 18.61 3.44
CA LEU A 339 -13.40 17.52 2.70
C LEU A 339 -12.46 16.35 2.38
N VAL A 340 -11.16 16.61 2.16
CA VAL A 340 -10.16 15.55 1.97
C VAL A 340 -9.99 14.71 3.24
N PHE A 341 -9.87 15.33 4.41
CA PHE A 341 -9.81 14.59 5.69
C PHE A 341 -11.04 13.71 5.91
N ARG A 342 -12.23 14.23 5.59
CA ARG A 342 -13.48 13.47 5.67
C ARG A 342 -13.50 12.29 4.70
N ASP A 343 -13.06 12.47 3.46
CA ASP A 343 -13.01 11.39 2.48
C ASP A 343 -12.08 10.25 2.92
N PHE A 344 -10.92 10.58 3.53
CA PHE A 344 -10.06 9.58 4.17
C PHE A 344 -10.81 8.83 5.27
N ALA A 345 -11.43 9.54 6.21
CA ALA A 345 -12.14 8.90 7.32
C ALA A 345 -13.25 7.97 6.82
N ARG A 346 -14.06 8.42 5.84
CA ARG A 346 -15.13 7.63 5.23
C ARG A 346 -14.59 6.36 4.55
N ARG A 347 -13.58 6.49 3.69
CA ARG A 347 -13.04 5.34 2.95
C ARG A 347 -12.33 4.34 3.86
N ILE A 348 -11.64 4.81 4.91
CA ILE A 348 -11.05 3.94 5.93
C ILE A 348 -12.16 3.17 6.67
N ASP A 349 -13.22 3.85 7.09
CA ASP A 349 -14.39 3.23 7.72
C ASP A 349 -15.04 2.18 6.80
N GLU A 350 -15.24 2.48 5.52
CA GLU A 350 -15.80 1.55 4.52
C GLU A 350 -14.90 0.34 4.29
N ALA A 351 -13.60 0.57 4.14
CA ALA A 351 -12.61 -0.49 3.97
C ALA A 351 -12.60 -1.45 5.16
N GLU A 352 -12.58 -0.91 6.37
CA GLU A 352 -12.58 -1.70 7.60
C GLU A 352 -13.87 -2.46 7.81
N GLN A 353 -15.01 -1.85 7.50
CA GLN A 353 -16.30 -2.53 7.58
C GLN A 353 -16.41 -3.66 6.57
N GLY A 354 -16.00 -3.44 5.31
CA GLY A 354 -15.99 -4.48 4.28
C GLY A 354 -15.08 -5.65 4.67
N LEU A 355 -13.86 -5.36 5.13
CA LEU A 355 -12.92 -6.39 5.59
C LEU A 355 -13.42 -7.15 6.81
N ALA A 356 -14.05 -6.46 7.77
CA ALA A 356 -14.64 -7.11 8.94
C ALA A 356 -15.78 -8.06 8.57
N GLN A 357 -16.61 -7.71 7.57
CA GLN A 357 -17.65 -8.60 7.04
C GLN A 357 -17.05 -9.87 6.42
N ASP A 358 -15.88 -9.76 5.79
CA ASP A 358 -15.15 -10.89 5.22
C ASP A 358 -14.28 -11.66 6.26
N GLY A 359 -14.42 -11.33 7.55
CA GLY A 359 -13.69 -11.98 8.63
C GLY A 359 -12.21 -11.57 8.75
N VAL A 360 -11.79 -10.50 8.08
CA VAL A 360 -10.45 -9.92 8.22
C VAL A 360 -10.47 -8.84 9.28
N ARG A 361 -9.49 -8.92 10.18
CA ARG A 361 -9.25 -7.88 11.17
C ARG A 361 -7.95 -7.17 10.85
N LEU A 362 -8.07 -5.92 10.44
CA LEU A 362 -6.94 -5.01 10.25
C LEU A 362 -6.31 -4.54 11.57
N SER A 363 -6.93 -4.86 12.70
CA SER A 363 -6.51 -4.48 14.04
C SER A 363 -6.60 -5.69 14.95
N GLY A 364 -5.59 -5.92 15.79
CA GLY A 364 -5.48 -7.13 16.60
C GLY A 364 -4.11 -7.32 17.21
N ALA A 365 -3.99 -8.05 18.33
CA ALA A 365 -2.69 -8.40 18.92
C ALA A 365 -1.85 -9.36 18.07
N GLY A 366 -2.34 -9.80 16.90
CA GLY A 366 -1.60 -10.63 15.95
C GLY A 366 -0.93 -11.88 16.53
N ILE A 367 -1.40 -12.37 17.70
CA ILE A 367 -0.79 -13.52 18.39
C ILE A 367 -1.19 -14.78 17.62
N ALA A 368 -0.21 -15.41 16.98
CA ALA A 368 -0.40 -16.67 16.29
C ALA A 368 -0.69 -17.79 17.32
N PRO A 369 -1.74 -18.59 17.13
CA PRO A 369 -1.92 -19.82 17.90
C PRO A 369 -0.79 -20.80 17.61
N LEU A 370 -0.16 -21.36 18.64
CA LEU A 370 0.97 -22.28 18.51
C LEU A 370 0.65 -23.45 17.59
N LYS A 371 -0.48 -24.14 17.78
CA LYS A 371 -0.88 -25.28 16.93
C LYS A 371 -0.97 -24.93 15.44
N ARG A 372 -1.49 -23.73 15.13
CA ARG A 372 -1.58 -23.26 13.73
C ARG A 372 -0.19 -22.99 13.17
N PHE A 373 0.70 -22.40 13.98
CA PHE A 373 2.08 -22.15 13.60
C PHE A 373 2.87 -23.46 13.39
N GLN A 374 2.75 -24.44 14.29
CA GLN A 374 3.36 -25.76 14.14
C GLN A 374 2.91 -26.47 12.86
N ALA A 375 1.61 -26.39 12.53
CA ALA A 375 1.07 -26.99 11.31
C ALA A 375 1.62 -26.34 10.01
N ALA A 376 2.05 -25.08 10.08
CA ALA A 376 2.62 -24.37 8.93
C ALA A 376 4.12 -24.67 8.72
N LEU A 377 4.84 -25.15 9.74
CA LEU A 377 6.27 -25.46 9.65
C LEU A 377 6.53 -26.75 8.88
N ALA A 378 7.57 -26.76 8.04
CA ALA A 378 8.04 -27.98 7.38
C ALA A 378 8.80 -28.89 8.36
N PRO A 379 8.95 -30.20 8.07
CA PRO A 379 9.64 -31.13 8.97
C PRO A 379 11.11 -30.76 9.30
N ASN A 380 11.80 -30.11 8.36
CA ASN A 380 13.19 -29.65 8.47
C ASN A 380 13.31 -28.19 8.95
N GLU A 381 12.29 -27.65 9.60
CA GLU A 381 12.28 -26.28 10.11
C GLU A 381 12.21 -26.25 11.63
N ALA A 382 12.94 -25.30 12.20
CA ALA A 382 12.89 -24.95 13.62
C ALA A 382 12.75 -23.43 13.77
N ALA A 383 11.63 -23.00 14.35
CA ALA A 383 11.41 -21.59 14.65
C ALA A 383 11.97 -21.25 16.03
N LEU A 384 12.90 -20.29 16.09
CA LEU A 384 13.62 -19.92 17.31
C LEU A 384 13.18 -18.53 17.77
N SER A 385 12.93 -18.41 19.07
CA SER A 385 12.58 -17.16 19.74
C SER A 385 13.39 -16.99 21.02
N VAL A 386 13.86 -15.77 21.24
CA VAL A 386 14.60 -15.36 22.43
C VAL A 386 13.96 -14.11 23.00
N ALA A 387 13.85 -14.01 24.33
CA ALA A 387 13.34 -12.83 25.00
C ALA A 387 14.22 -12.47 26.21
N PRO A 388 14.55 -11.18 26.41
CA PRO A 388 15.29 -10.76 27.58
C PRO A 388 14.42 -10.89 28.84
N ILE A 389 15.01 -11.43 29.91
CA ILE A 389 14.39 -11.55 31.23
C ILE A 389 15.35 -10.98 32.29
N PRO A 390 14.87 -10.62 33.48
CA PRO A 390 15.78 -10.26 34.57
C PRO A 390 16.80 -11.38 34.84
N GLY A 391 18.09 -11.04 34.76
CA GLY A 391 19.20 -11.97 35.01
C GLY A 391 19.58 -12.91 33.85
N GLY A 392 18.95 -12.81 32.68
CA GLY A 392 19.33 -13.66 31.54
C GLY A 392 18.38 -13.62 30.35
N LEU A 393 18.23 -14.76 29.68
CA LEU A 393 17.40 -14.92 28.49
C LEU A 393 16.44 -16.12 28.64
N ALA A 394 15.23 -15.96 28.10
CA ALA A 394 14.30 -17.05 27.87
C ALA A 394 14.38 -17.50 26.41
N TYR A 395 14.23 -18.81 26.19
CA TYR A 395 14.37 -19.46 24.89
C TYR A 395 13.14 -20.30 24.57
N MET A 396 12.72 -20.27 23.31
CA MET A 396 11.69 -21.16 22.78
C MET A 396 12.03 -21.61 21.37
N CYS A 397 12.04 -22.93 21.17
CA CYS A 397 12.12 -23.56 19.85
C CYS A 397 10.79 -24.24 19.54
N VAL A 398 10.23 -23.96 18.38
CA VAL A 398 8.99 -24.57 17.89
C VAL A 398 9.30 -25.37 16.63
N ARG A 399 8.90 -26.64 16.64
CA ARG A 399 8.85 -27.52 15.46
C ARG A 399 7.43 -27.97 15.21
N ARG A 400 7.21 -28.59 14.05
CA ARG A 400 5.92 -29.21 13.70
C ARG A 400 5.45 -30.25 14.72
N ASP A 401 6.39 -31.01 15.30
CA ASP A 401 6.17 -32.16 16.17
C ASP A 401 6.46 -31.90 17.65
N GLY A 402 6.97 -30.72 18.04
CA GLY A 402 7.32 -30.45 19.42
C GLY A 402 7.73 -29.01 19.72
N VAL A 403 7.93 -28.74 21.01
CA VAL A 403 8.39 -27.46 21.54
C VAL A 403 9.47 -27.72 22.59
N LEU A 404 10.52 -26.90 22.57
CA LEU A 404 11.52 -26.83 23.62
C LEU A 404 11.53 -25.42 24.23
N GLN A 405 11.47 -25.34 25.56
CA GLN A 405 11.51 -24.10 26.33
C GLN A 405 12.66 -24.19 27.34
N ALA A 406 13.40 -23.10 27.49
CA ALA A 406 14.49 -23.03 28.45
C ALA A 406 14.68 -21.58 28.94
N THR A 407 15.41 -21.43 30.04
CA THR A 407 15.96 -20.15 30.49
C THR A 407 17.44 -20.35 30.81
N ALA A 408 18.24 -19.31 30.63
CA ALA A 408 19.65 -19.34 31.02
C ALA A 408 20.09 -17.98 31.54
N ALA A 409 20.97 -17.99 32.54
CA ALA A 409 21.65 -16.80 33.01
C ALA A 409 22.61 -16.30 31.93
N VAL A 410 22.51 -15.03 31.59
CA VAL A 410 23.35 -14.37 30.57
C VAL A 410 23.63 -12.96 31.06
N ASP A 411 24.90 -12.54 31.04
CA ASP A 411 25.29 -11.17 31.36
C ASP A 411 24.92 -10.24 30.18
N PRO A 412 23.95 -9.32 30.34
CA PRO A 412 23.53 -8.43 29.26
C PRO A 412 24.62 -7.44 28.85
N ALA A 413 25.50 -7.04 29.77
CA ALA A 413 26.59 -6.11 29.48
C ALA A 413 27.65 -6.78 28.61
N GLN A 414 28.01 -8.03 28.95
CA GLN A 414 28.93 -8.83 28.16
C GLN A 414 28.37 -9.15 26.76
N LEU A 415 27.10 -9.55 26.67
CA LEU A 415 26.44 -9.83 25.39
C LEU A 415 26.47 -8.62 24.45
N LYS A 416 26.22 -7.42 25.00
CA LYS A 416 26.28 -6.16 24.26
C LYS A 416 27.70 -5.83 23.79
N LEU A 417 28.71 -6.06 24.63
CA LEU A 417 30.11 -5.86 24.28
C LEU A 417 30.55 -6.81 23.15
N ASP A 418 30.23 -8.10 23.27
CA ASP A 418 30.58 -9.10 22.27
C ASP A 418 29.91 -8.82 20.92
N GLY A 419 28.63 -8.41 20.96
CA GLY A 419 27.90 -7.94 19.78
C GLY A 419 28.66 -6.83 19.07
N ARG A 420 29.07 -5.77 19.79
CA ARG A 420 29.83 -4.65 19.23
C ARG A 420 31.19 -5.05 18.65
N LEU A 421 31.91 -5.95 19.32
CA LEU A 421 33.23 -6.41 18.85
C LEU A 421 33.12 -7.16 17.53
N VAL A 422 32.19 -8.12 17.45
CA VAL A 422 31.95 -8.87 16.20
C VAL A 422 31.46 -7.93 15.11
N GLN A 423 30.51 -7.06 15.44
CA GLN A 423 29.98 -6.05 14.53
C GLN A 423 31.08 -5.19 13.90
N GLN A 424 32.01 -4.64 14.69
CA GLN A 424 33.13 -3.86 14.17
C GLN A 424 34.01 -4.64 13.18
N ALA A 425 34.22 -5.93 13.41
CA ALA A 425 34.98 -6.77 12.49
C ALA A 425 34.20 -7.02 11.17
N LEU A 426 32.88 -7.24 11.26
CA LEU A 426 32.03 -7.49 10.09
C LEU A 426 31.91 -6.29 9.15
N THR A 427 32.15 -5.08 9.63
CA THR A 427 31.97 -3.84 8.86
C THR A 427 33.29 -3.14 8.52
N ALA A 428 34.40 -3.86 8.65
CA ALA A 428 35.72 -3.32 8.36
C ALA A 428 35.85 -2.96 6.85
N THR A 429 36.28 -1.74 6.57
CA THR A 429 36.33 -1.15 5.22
C THR A 429 37.71 -1.26 4.54
N HIS A 430 38.66 -1.96 5.16
CA HIS A 430 40.00 -2.13 4.57
C HIS A 430 39.97 -3.11 3.36
N PRO A 431 40.93 -2.99 2.43
CA PRO A 431 41.09 -3.96 1.34
C PRO A 431 41.26 -5.41 1.85
N PRO A 432 40.91 -6.43 1.05
CA PRO A 432 41.15 -7.84 1.42
C PRO A 432 42.61 -8.09 1.80
N SER A 433 42.87 -8.63 2.99
CA SER A 433 44.21 -8.87 3.54
C SER A 433 44.20 -10.11 4.42
N GLU A 434 45.01 -11.13 4.10
CA GLU A 434 45.07 -12.36 4.90
C GLU A 434 45.45 -12.10 6.37
N SER A 435 46.32 -11.11 6.64
CA SER A 435 46.79 -10.80 8.00
C SER A 435 45.78 -10.00 8.81
N SER A 436 45.05 -9.07 8.18
CA SER A 436 44.03 -8.26 8.86
C SER A 436 42.75 -9.06 9.04
N ASP A 437 42.30 -9.76 8.00
CA ASP A 437 41.07 -10.55 8.01
C ASP A 437 41.18 -11.82 8.89
N ALA A 438 42.40 -12.34 9.16
CA ALA A 438 42.58 -13.41 10.13
C ALA A 438 42.30 -12.98 11.59
N GLN A 439 42.19 -11.68 11.89
CA GLN A 439 41.99 -11.17 13.26
C GLN A 439 40.52 -11.11 13.71
N PHE A 440 39.65 -11.93 13.09
CA PHE A 440 38.25 -12.03 13.49
C PHE A 440 38.10 -12.34 15.00
N PRO A 441 37.21 -11.65 15.74
CA PRO A 441 37.02 -11.83 17.18
C PRO A 441 36.30 -13.15 17.51
N ALA A 442 36.98 -14.28 17.28
CA ALA A 442 36.41 -15.62 17.37
C ALA A 442 35.84 -15.95 18.77
N ALA A 443 36.49 -15.46 19.84
CA ALA A 443 36.02 -15.68 21.21
C ALA A 443 34.70 -14.95 21.51
N ALA A 444 34.53 -13.72 21.00
CA ALA A 444 33.27 -12.98 21.13
C ALA A 444 32.16 -13.65 20.31
N SER A 445 32.46 -14.07 19.08
CA SER A 445 31.53 -14.82 18.22
C SER A 445 31.07 -16.14 18.86
N LEU A 446 31.98 -16.87 19.51
CA LEU A 446 31.63 -18.10 20.23
C LEU A 446 30.75 -17.82 21.45
N ARG A 447 31.01 -16.77 22.24
CA ARG A 447 30.12 -16.39 23.36
C ARG A 447 28.73 -15.96 22.89
N LEU A 448 28.64 -15.27 21.75
CA LEU A 448 27.36 -14.97 21.11
C LEU A 448 26.64 -16.25 20.67
N TYR A 449 27.35 -17.22 20.09
CA TYR A 449 26.78 -18.54 19.76
C TYR A 449 26.25 -19.25 21.01
N ASP A 450 27.03 -19.24 22.09
CA ASP A 450 26.70 -19.88 23.36
C ASP A 450 25.46 -19.28 24.01
N ALA A 451 25.27 -17.97 23.89
CA ALA A 451 24.09 -17.29 24.39
C ALA A 451 22.88 -17.42 23.45
N LEU A 452 23.06 -17.32 22.12
CA LEU A 452 21.93 -17.15 21.20
C LEU A 452 21.49 -18.44 20.49
N VAL A 453 22.37 -19.43 20.33
CA VAL A 453 22.12 -20.61 19.50
C VAL A 453 22.30 -21.92 20.27
N ARG A 454 23.34 -22.04 21.10
CA ARG A 454 23.64 -23.28 21.85
C ARG A 454 22.46 -23.82 22.68
N PRO A 455 21.62 -22.98 23.34
CA PRO A 455 20.44 -23.46 24.07
C PRO A 455 19.41 -24.21 23.20
N PHE A 456 19.49 -24.07 21.87
CA PHE A 456 18.61 -24.73 20.91
C PHE A 456 19.18 -26.00 20.29
N GLU A 457 20.41 -26.42 20.60
CA GLU A 457 21.06 -27.57 19.94
C GLU A 457 20.25 -28.88 20.07
N ALA A 458 19.57 -29.10 21.20
CA ALA A 458 18.69 -30.26 21.37
C ALA A 458 17.44 -30.24 20.45
N CYS A 459 17.07 -29.05 19.97
CA CYS A 459 15.94 -28.86 19.05
C CYS A 459 16.37 -28.90 17.57
N LEU A 460 17.63 -28.57 17.25
CA LEU A 460 18.14 -28.43 15.89
C LEU A 460 18.75 -29.73 15.36
N ARG A 461 18.42 -30.09 14.12
CA ARG A 461 18.96 -31.22 13.36
C ARG A 461 19.86 -30.70 12.24
N PRO A 462 20.99 -31.36 11.89
CA PRO A 462 21.84 -30.92 10.79
C PRO A 462 21.05 -30.77 9.49
N GLY A 463 21.23 -29.65 8.79
CA GLY A 463 20.49 -29.33 7.57
C GLY A 463 19.15 -28.64 7.79
N ASP A 464 18.71 -28.47 9.04
CA ASP A 464 17.49 -27.70 9.32
C ASP A 464 17.63 -26.23 8.87
N ARG A 465 16.50 -25.67 8.46
CA ARG A 465 16.34 -24.23 8.33
C ARG A 465 15.87 -23.62 9.65
N ILE A 466 16.61 -22.62 10.12
CA ILE A 466 16.28 -21.80 11.28
C ILE A 466 15.37 -20.66 10.82
N VAL A 467 14.20 -20.56 11.43
CA VAL A 467 13.27 -19.41 11.26
C VAL A 467 13.38 -18.53 12.51
N TRP A 468 14.15 -17.45 12.41
CA TRP A 468 14.40 -16.54 13.53
C TRP A 468 13.25 -15.54 13.70
N LEU A 469 12.53 -15.64 14.83
CA LEU A 469 11.38 -14.80 15.11
C LEU A 469 11.73 -13.38 15.59
N PRO A 470 12.75 -13.11 16.40
CA PRO A 470 13.06 -11.76 16.88
C PRO A 470 13.51 -10.73 15.82
N GLY A 471 13.48 -11.06 14.52
CA GLY A 471 13.96 -10.18 13.43
C GLY A 471 15.47 -9.92 13.50
N VAL A 472 16.00 -9.14 12.55
CA VAL A 472 17.44 -8.76 12.55
C VAL A 472 17.77 -7.65 13.54
N ALA A 473 16.80 -6.79 13.88
CA ALA A 473 17.01 -5.62 14.73
C ALA A 473 17.44 -5.95 16.17
N THR A 474 17.09 -7.15 16.65
CA THR A 474 17.33 -7.58 18.03
C THR A 474 18.72 -8.15 18.26
N VAL A 475 19.43 -8.52 17.18
CA VAL A 475 20.80 -9.05 17.23
C VAL A 475 21.64 -8.30 16.19
N PRO A 476 22.59 -7.43 16.58
CA PRO A 476 23.38 -6.62 15.64
C PRO A 476 24.41 -7.43 14.82
N VAL A 477 24.28 -8.76 14.79
CA VAL A 477 25.21 -9.72 14.17
C VAL A 477 24.41 -10.84 13.47
N PRO A 478 24.70 -11.20 12.21
CA PRO A 478 24.03 -12.30 11.53
C PRO A 478 24.33 -13.64 12.19
N LEU A 479 23.30 -14.42 12.50
CA LEU A 479 23.44 -15.76 13.08
C LEU A 479 24.32 -16.67 12.21
N ALA A 480 24.23 -16.52 10.90
CA ALA A 480 25.03 -17.25 9.92
C ALA A 480 26.55 -17.13 10.12
N ALA A 481 27.01 -16.00 10.69
CA ALA A 481 28.42 -15.68 10.95
C ALA A 481 28.89 -16.07 12.36
N LEU A 482 28.05 -16.69 13.18
CA LEU A 482 28.44 -17.16 14.50
C LEU A 482 29.24 -18.46 14.42
N LEU A 483 30.30 -18.54 15.22
CA LEU A 483 31.19 -19.69 15.32
C LEU A 483 30.68 -20.69 16.34
N ARG A 484 30.65 -21.96 15.94
CA ARG A 484 30.32 -23.08 16.84
C ARG A 484 31.49 -23.52 17.72
N SER A 485 32.69 -23.32 17.22
CA SER A 485 33.95 -23.68 17.85
C SER A 485 35.03 -22.69 17.42
N ALA A 486 36.07 -22.52 18.24
CA ALA A 486 37.18 -21.65 17.90
C ALA A 486 38.04 -22.30 16.79
N PRO A 487 38.32 -21.60 15.67
CA PRO A 487 39.24 -22.11 14.65
C PRO A 487 40.67 -22.23 15.19
N PRO A 488 41.54 -23.02 14.56
CA PRO A 488 42.98 -23.04 14.87
C PRO A 488 43.61 -21.66 14.74
N LYS A 489 44.67 -21.41 15.50
CA LYS A 489 45.44 -20.16 15.41
C LYS A 489 46.27 -20.11 14.13
N LEU A 490 46.34 -18.92 13.53
CA LEU A 490 47.19 -18.61 12.38
C LEU A 490 47.98 -17.32 12.69
N GLY A 491 49.21 -17.47 13.18
CA GLY A 491 49.99 -16.34 13.70
C GLY A 491 49.27 -15.65 14.86
N GLN A 492 49.03 -14.33 14.74
CA GLN A 492 48.27 -13.55 15.73
C GLN A 492 46.74 -13.67 15.54
N GLY A 493 46.28 -14.25 14.43
CA GLY A 493 44.86 -14.42 14.08
C GLY A 493 44.39 -15.88 14.15
N TYR A 494 43.38 -16.19 13.34
CA TYR A 494 42.74 -17.50 13.23
C TYR A 494 42.73 -17.98 11.77
N ASP A 495 42.88 -19.28 11.57
CA ASP A 495 42.70 -19.90 10.26
C ASP A 495 41.22 -20.10 9.96
N LEU A 496 40.64 -19.14 9.24
CA LEU A 496 39.21 -19.13 8.90
C LEU A 496 38.82 -20.21 7.87
N SER A 497 39.77 -20.93 7.27
CA SER A 497 39.45 -22.07 6.38
C SER A 497 38.89 -23.27 7.14
N HIS A 498 39.17 -23.35 8.45
CA HIS A 498 38.67 -24.38 9.37
C HIS A 498 37.53 -23.87 10.27
N ALA A 499 36.97 -22.69 9.98
CA ALA A 499 35.92 -22.09 10.79
C ALA A 499 34.57 -22.81 10.63
N GLU A 500 33.99 -23.26 11.74
CA GLU A 500 32.66 -23.86 11.77
C GLU A 500 31.56 -22.80 11.91
N TRP A 501 31.35 -22.03 10.84
CA TRP A 501 30.25 -21.06 10.78
C TRP A 501 28.88 -21.74 10.83
N LEU A 502 27.90 -21.13 11.49
CA LEU A 502 26.53 -21.67 11.56
C LEU A 502 25.94 -21.98 10.17
N VAL A 503 26.21 -21.12 9.18
CA VAL A 503 25.71 -21.27 7.79
C VAL A 503 26.13 -22.59 7.15
N THR A 504 27.26 -23.19 7.57
CA THR A 504 27.74 -24.47 7.02
C THR A 504 26.80 -25.63 7.31
N ARG A 505 25.96 -25.51 8.35
CA ARG A 505 25.03 -26.57 8.79
C ARG A 505 23.57 -26.20 8.61
N HIS A 506 23.22 -24.93 8.76
CA HIS A 506 21.83 -24.47 8.78
C HIS A 506 21.62 -23.34 7.79
N ALA A 507 20.43 -23.30 7.18
CA ALA A 507 19.95 -22.10 6.52
C ALA A 507 19.26 -21.20 7.56
N VAL A 508 19.26 -19.88 7.36
CA VAL A 508 18.64 -18.93 8.30
C VAL A 508 17.73 -17.98 7.54
N SER A 509 16.49 -17.82 8.00
CA SER A 509 15.59 -16.73 7.62
C SER A 509 15.18 -15.92 8.85
N TYR A 510 15.04 -14.61 8.68
CA TYR A 510 14.63 -13.68 9.74
C TYR A 510 13.19 -13.25 9.49
N ALA A 511 12.23 -13.98 10.07
CA ALA A 511 10.82 -13.78 9.81
C ALA A 511 10.19 -12.62 10.62
N GLY A 512 10.80 -12.23 11.74
CA GLY A 512 10.35 -11.09 12.57
C GLY A 512 9.09 -11.35 13.41
N ALA A 513 8.19 -12.23 12.97
CA ALA A 513 7.04 -12.69 13.74
C ALA A 513 6.46 -14.00 13.19
N ALA A 514 5.81 -14.79 14.06
CA ALA A 514 5.09 -16.00 13.64
C ALA A 514 3.93 -15.69 12.67
N GLY A 515 3.28 -14.54 12.82
CA GLY A 515 2.24 -14.05 11.93
C GLY A 515 2.71 -13.88 10.48
N VAL A 516 3.95 -13.46 10.25
CA VAL A 516 4.55 -13.28 8.91
C VAL A 516 4.72 -14.63 8.20
N VAL A 517 5.18 -15.66 8.92
CA VAL A 517 5.30 -17.03 8.39
C VAL A 517 3.92 -17.58 8.04
N LEU A 518 2.95 -17.43 8.94
CA LEU A 518 1.57 -17.85 8.69
C LEU A 518 0.95 -17.08 7.51
N ALA A 519 1.28 -15.81 7.34
CA ALA A 519 0.84 -14.98 6.23
C ALA A 519 1.40 -15.47 4.90
N ALA A 520 2.70 -15.77 4.86
CA ALA A 520 3.38 -16.25 3.67
C ALA A 520 2.84 -17.61 3.20
N ARG A 521 2.40 -18.47 4.14
CA ARG A 521 2.06 -19.89 3.90
C ARG A 521 0.56 -20.23 3.96
N GLY A 522 -0.25 -19.38 4.58
CA GLY A 522 -1.66 -19.68 4.91
C GLY A 522 -2.67 -19.43 3.80
N GLY A 523 -2.24 -18.98 2.62
CA GLY A 523 -3.09 -18.69 1.46
C GLY A 523 -3.17 -19.82 0.44
N ARG A 524 -4.01 -19.65 -0.59
CA ARG A 524 -3.93 -20.47 -1.81
C ARG A 524 -2.50 -20.39 -2.38
N PRO A 525 -2.00 -21.46 -3.01
CA PRO A 525 -0.71 -21.41 -3.69
C PRO A 525 -0.65 -20.19 -4.61
N ARG A 526 0.48 -19.49 -4.59
CA ARG A 526 0.58 -18.22 -5.34
C ARG A 526 0.49 -18.55 -6.82
N ALA A 527 -0.48 -17.98 -7.53
CA ALA A 527 -0.57 -18.21 -8.97
C ALA A 527 0.74 -17.77 -9.62
N ALA A 528 1.32 -18.64 -10.44
CA ALA A 528 2.53 -18.33 -11.17
C ALA A 528 2.37 -16.99 -11.92
N GLY A 529 3.35 -16.09 -11.72
CA GLY A 529 3.48 -14.88 -12.53
C GLY A 529 3.51 -15.21 -14.02
N GLY A 530 3.04 -14.28 -14.86
CA GLY A 530 3.13 -14.42 -16.31
C GLY A 530 4.58 -14.42 -16.81
N PHE A 531 5.50 -13.85 -16.02
CA PHE A 531 6.92 -13.75 -16.31
C PHE A 531 7.78 -14.26 -15.14
N ASP A 532 8.99 -14.73 -15.44
CA ASP A 532 9.90 -15.31 -14.46
C ASP A 532 10.77 -14.23 -13.74
N PHE A 533 11.65 -13.50 -14.42
CA PHE A 533 12.65 -12.61 -13.79
C PHE A 533 12.60 -11.15 -14.27
N PHE A 534 12.72 -10.19 -13.35
CA PHE A 534 12.85 -8.77 -13.64
C PHE A 534 14.00 -8.14 -12.84
N GLY A 535 14.92 -7.45 -13.52
CA GLY A 535 16.09 -6.81 -12.92
C GLY A 535 16.14 -5.31 -13.19
N VAL A 536 16.54 -4.53 -12.18
CA VAL A 536 16.79 -3.08 -12.30
C VAL A 536 18.14 -2.76 -11.66
N GLY A 537 19.03 -2.06 -12.38
CA GLY A 537 20.34 -1.71 -11.85
C GLY A 537 21.19 -0.85 -12.78
N ASP A 538 22.45 -0.64 -12.41
CA ASP A 538 23.40 0.23 -13.11
C ASP A 538 22.80 1.62 -13.45
N PRO A 539 22.26 2.37 -12.46
CA PRO A 539 21.64 3.67 -12.73
C PRO A 539 22.68 4.73 -13.13
N ILE A 540 22.28 5.65 -14.00
CA ILE A 540 23.08 6.84 -14.34
C ILE A 540 22.74 7.96 -13.36
N LEU A 541 23.68 8.33 -12.49
CA LEU A 541 23.45 9.35 -11.45
C LEU A 541 23.98 10.75 -11.84
N THR A 542 24.80 10.82 -12.88
CA THR A 542 25.36 12.08 -13.40
C THR A 542 24.30 12.88 -14.19
N GLY A 543 24.09 14.15 -13.85
CA GLY A 543 23.18 15.06 -14.59
C GLY A 543 21.92 15.53 -13.84
N ALA A 544 21.78 15.21 -12.55
CA ALA A 544 20.68 15.68 -11.70
C ALA A 544 20.82 17.18 -11.33
N THR A 545 20.71 18.08 -12.32
CA THR A 545 20.82 19.53 -12.11
C THR A 545 19.44 20.13 -11.91
N ASN A 546 18.91 20.13 -10.68
CA ASN A 546 17.90 21.06 -10.12
C ASN A 546 17.47 20.67 -8.69
N GLN A 547 16.91 21.60 -7.92
CA GLN A 547 16.34 21.34 -6.58
C GLN A 547 15.07 20.48 -6.70
N GLY A 548 15.11 19.24 -6.17
CA GLY A 548 13.98 18.32 -6.19
C GLY A 548 12.94 18.60 -5.11
N ARG A 549 11.69 18.17 -5.34
CA ARG A 549 10.57 18.36 -4.39
C ARG A 549 10.57 17.39 -3.21
N ALA A 550 11.36 16.33 -3.25
CA ALA A 550 11.54 15.37 -2.16
C ALA A 550 12.43 15.88 -1.01
N GLY A 551 12.86 17.15 -1.04
CA GLY A 551 13.77 17.73 -0.06
C GLY A 551 15.24 17.34 -0.28
N VAL A 552 15.50 16.29 -1.06
CA VAL A 552 16.83 15.83 -1.50
C VAL A 552 17.36 16.70 -2.63
N ARG A 553 18.63 17.12 -2.54
CA ARG A 553 19.30 17.89 -3.60
C ARG A 553 19.85 16.95 -4.66
N GLY A 554 19.69 17.28 -5.94
CA GLY A 554 20.24 16.48 -7.05
C GLY A 554 21.76 16.31 -6.98
N GLU A 555 22.47 17.27 -6.38
CA GLU A 555 23.91 17.20 -6.10
C GLU A 555 24.27 16.03 -5.16
N ASP A 556 23.42 15.75 -4.17
CA ASP A 556 23.66 14.66 -3.21
C ASP A 556 23.51 13.28 -3.88
N LEU A 557 22.56 13.15 -4.81
CA LEU A 557 22.40 11.93 -5.62
C LEU A 557 23.55 11.74 -6.62
N ALA A 558 23.97 12.83 -7.27
CA ALA A 558 25.10 12.81 -8.20
C ALA A 558 26.44 12.50 -7.52
N ALA A 559 26.54 12.68 -6.20
CA ALA A 559 27.73 12.37 -5.40
C ALA A 559 27.88 10.86 -5.08
N LEU A 560 26.85 10.05 -5.27
CA LEU A 560 26.93 8.60 -5.09
C LEU A 560 27.84 7.96 -6.15
N ALA A 561 28.62 6.96 -5.75
CA ALA A 561 29.52 6.26 -6.67
C ALA A 561 28.73 5.47 -7.73
N PRO A 562 29.15 5.47 -9.02
CA PRO A 562 28.52 4.61 -10.02
C PRO A 562 28.79 3.12 -9.72
N LEU A 563 27.85 2.25 -10.10
CA LEU A 563 27.91 0.79 -9.86
C LEU A 563 27.80 -0.04 -11.16
N PRO A 564 28.67 0.16 -12.17
CA PRO A 564 28.57 -0.51 -13.47
C PRO A 564 28.64 -2.05 -13.38
N GLU A 565 29.28 -2.60 -12.35
CA GLU A 565 29.36 -4.04 -12.08
C GLU A 565 27.98 -4.70 -11.87
N THR A 566 26.98 -3.91 -11.47
CA THR A 566 25.63 -4.43 -11.16
C THR A 566 24.92 -4.91 -12.42
N ARG A 567 25.33 -4.41 -13.59
CA ARG A 567 24.90 -4.94 -14.89
C ARG A 567 25.24 -6.42 -15.02
N GLU A 568 26.51 -6.78 -14.80
CA GLU A 568 26.98 -8.16 -14.96
C GLU A 568 26.30 -9.09 -13.93
N GLU A 569 26.06 -8.59 -12.71
CA GLU A 569 25.28 -9.31 -11.70
C GLU A 569 23.86 -9.63 -12.18
N LEU A 570 23.15 -8.65 -12.74
CA LEU A 570 21.78 -8.82 -13.23
C LEU A 570 21.70 -9.73 -14.47
N GLU A 571 22.63 -9.57 -15.41
CA GLU A 571 22.74 -10.43 -16.59
C GLU A 571 23.01 -11.89 -16.20
N ALA A 572 23.90 -12.12 -15.24
CA ALA A 572 24.16 -13.46 -14.70
C ALA A 572 22.94 -14.02 -13.94
N SER A 573 22.26 -13.19 -13.15
CA SER A 573 21.08 -13.58 -12.37
C SER A 573 19.87 -13.94 -13.25
N ALA A 574 19.72 -13.28 -14.40
CA ALA A 574 18.64 -13.54 -15.35
C ALA A 574 18.79 -14.90 -16.07
N LYS A 575 20.00 -15.47 -16.09
CA LYS A 575 20.30 -16.70 -16.83
C LYS A 575 19.54 -17.91 -16.27
N GLY A 576 18.92 -18.68 -17.16
CA GLY A 576 18.18 -19.91 -16.81
C GLY A 576 16.69 -19.71 -16.59
N PHE A 577 16.20 -18.47 -16.52
CA PHE A 577 14.77 -18.17 -16.55
C PHE A 577 14.23 -18.18 -17.99
N ARG A 578 12.94 -18.51 -18.17
CA ARG A 578 12.33 -18.61 -19.51
C ARG A 578 11.98 -17.26 -20.12
N SER A 579 11.71 -16.28 -19.26
CA SER A 579 11.41 -14.90 -19.63
C SER A 579 12.06 -13.96 -18.62
N SER A 580 12.94 -13.08 -19.10
CA SER A 580 13.66 -12.11 -18.27
C SER A 580 13.58 -10.72 -18.88
N ARG A 581 13.45 -9.70 -18.04
CA ARG A 581 13.49 -8.30 -18.45
C ARG A 581 14.44 -7.51 -17.56
N LEU A 582 15.33 -6.75 -18.16
CA LEU A 582 16.29 -5.89 -17.46
C LEU A 582 16.05 -4.42 -17.81
N LEU A 583 16.08 -3.56 -16.80
CA LEU A 583 16.17 -2.11 -16.92
C LEU A 583 17.55 -1.67 -16.40
N LEU A 584 18.38 -1.17 -17.31
CA LEU A 584 19.75 -0.76 -17.02
C LEU A 584 19.94 0.70 -17.45
N GLN A 585 20.86 1.43 -16.82
CA GLN A 585 21.27 2.76 -17.24
C GLN A 585 20.10 3.73 -17.43
N ASP A 586 19.97 4.31 -18.62
CA ASP A 586 18.92 5.27 -18.99
C ASP A 586 17.49 4.67 -18.96
N GLN A 587 17.38 3.34 -18.90
CA GLN A 587 16.12 2.63 -18.70
C GLN A 587 15.83 2.31 -17.23
N ALA A 588 16.80 2.38 -16.33
CA ALA A 588 16.64 2.11 -14.90
C ALA A 588 16.00 3.30 -14.16
N THR A 589 14.97 3.90 -14.73
CA THR A 589 14.23 5.04 -14.15
C THR A 589 12.96 4.55 -13.47
N GLU A 590 12.40 5.32 -12.54
CA GLU A 590 11.13 4.97 -11.92
C GLU A 590 9.99 4.93 -12.95
N ARG A 591 9.95 5.88 -13.90
CA ARG A 591 8.93 5.89 -14.96
C ARG A 591 8.93 4.59 -15.74
N ARG A 592 10.11 4.06 -16.10
CA ARG A 592 10.23 2.78 -16.82
C ARG A 592 9.88 1.60 -15.92
N PHE A 593 10.39 1.56 -14.69
CA PHE A 593 10.01 0.55 -13.69
C PHE A 593 8.49 0.46 -13.51
N ARG A 594 7.82 1.62 -13.38
CA ARG A 594 6.38 1.71 -13.19
C ARG A 594 5.57 1.43 -14.45
N GLY A 595 6.19 1.52 -15.62
CA GLY A 595 5.63 1.10 -16.91
C GLY A 595 5.67 -0.40 -17.15
N GLU A 596 6.33 -1.18 -16.27
CA GLU A 596 6.36 -2.64 -16.39
C GLU A 596 5.20 -3.27 -15.59
N LEU A 597 4.72 -4.43 -16.04
CA LEU A 597 3.77 -5.26 -15.27
C LEU A 597 4.48 -5.96 -14.09
N VAL A 598 5.01 -5.18 -13.16
CA VAL A 598 5.79 -5.65 -12.00
C VAL A 598 5.06 -6.70 -11.18
N GLY A 599 3.73 -6.64 -11.14
CA GLY A 599 2.88 -7.64 -10.47
C GLY A 599 2.86 -9.01 -11.16
N ALA A 600 3.36 -9.13 -12.40
CA ALA A 600 3.37 -10.36 -13.18
C ALA A 600 4.69 -11.16 -13.07
N TYR A 601 5.74 -10.63 -12.44
CA TYR A 601 7.02 -11.31 -12.29
C TYR A 601 7.12 -12.15 -11.01
N ARG A 602 7.86 -13.26 -11.08
CA ARG A 602 8.07 -14.18 -9.94
C ARG A 602 9.29 -13.83 -9.11
N TYR A 603 10.31 -13.26 -9.74
CA TYR A 603 11.59 -12.90 -9.13
C TYR A 603 11.94 -11.48 -9.53
N LEU A 604 12.24 -10.61 -8.55
CA LEU A 604 12.75 -9.27 -8.82
C LEU A 604 14.18 -9.12 -8.25
N SER A 605 15.02 -8.35 -8.92
CA SER A 605 16.36 -8.00 -8.43
C SER A 605 16.61 -6.51 -8.62
N PHE A 606 16.92 -5.80 -7.54
CA PHE A 606 17.38 -4.42 -7.55
C PHE A 606 18.86 -4.41 -7.18
N ALA A 607 19.71 -4.08 -8.14
CA ALA A 607 21.16 -3.99 -7.97
C ALA A 607 21.58 -2.52 -8.16
N THR A 608 21.45 -1.73 -7.09
CA THR A 608 21.56 -0.26 -7.12
C THR A 608 22.03 0.28 -5.76
N HIS A 609 21.83 1.56 -5.41
CA HIS A 609 21.98 2.06 -4.04
C HIS A 609 20.66 2.01 -3.28
N GLY A 610 20.75 1.76 -1.98
CA GLY A 610 19.68 1.67 -1.02
C GLY A 610 20.02 2.61 0.11
N LEU A 611 19.14 3.57 0.34
CA LEU A 611 19.31 4.67 1.27
C LEU A 611 18.43 4.43 2.50
N ILE A 612 18.95 4.80 3.68
CA ILE A 612 18.19 4.88 4.94
C ILE A 612 17.82 6.33 5.24
N ARG A 613 17.00 6.57 6.27
CA ARG A 613 16.59 7.92 6.66
C ARG A 613 17.80 8.79 6.97
N ASP A 614 17.76 10.05 6.54
CA ASP A 614 18.82 11.04 6.76
C ASP A 614 20.18 10.72 6.09
N ASP A 615 20.28 9.69 5.24
CA ASP A 615 21.46 9.48 4.39
C ASP A 615 21.68 10.67 3.46
N LEU A 616 20.58 11.23 2.95
CA LEU A 616 20.55 12.47 2.18
C LEU A 616 19.72 13.50 2.93
N GLN A 617 20.13 14.77 2.85
CA GLN A 617 19.38 15.86 3.46
C GLN A 617 17.97 15.90 2.87
N GLY A 618 16.93 15.82 3.72
CA GLY A 618 15.53 15.82 3.28
C GLY A 618 14.91 14.43 3.04
N LEU A 619 15.70 13.36 3.00
CA LEU A 619 15.18 11.99 2.86
C LEU A 619 14.47 11.53 4.13
N SER A 620 13.13 11.47 4.06
CA SER A 620 12.27 11.19 5.21
C SER A 620 11.90 9.71 5.39
N GLU A 621 12.30 8.84 4.47
CA GLU A 621 12.07 7.39 4.52
C GLU A 621 13.12 6.65 3.67
N PRO A 622 13.37 5.34 3.91
CA PRO A 622 14.29 4.56 3.09
C PRO A 622 13.86 4.50 1.61
N ALA A 623 14.83 4.38 0.70
CA ALA A 623 14.57 4.37 -0.75
C ALA A 623 15.61 3.55 -1.54
N LEU A 624 15.24 3.10 -2.74
CA LEU A 624 16.16 2.58 -3.75
C LEU A 624 16.45 3.66 -4.79
N VAL A 625 17.72 3.88 -5.10
CA VAL A 625 18.15 4.88 -6.09
C VAL A 625 17.97 4.29 -7.49
N LEU A 626 17.41 5.07 -8.40
CA LEU A 626 17.24 4.79 -9.82
C LEU A 626 17.82 5.96 -10.62
N THR A 627 17.86 5.84 -11.94
CA THR A 627 18.29 6.93 -12.82
C THR A 627 17.29 8.09 -12.71
N PRO A 628 17.68 9.26 -12.16
CA PRO A 628 16.80 10.42 -12.04
C PRO A 628 16.56 11.04 -13.42
N VAL A 629 15.30 11.41 -13.71
CA VAL A 629 14.95 12.08 -14.97
C VAL A 629 14.32 13.45 -14.73
N ALA A 630 13.47 13.56 -13.71
CA ALA A 630 12.78 14.81 -13.36
C ALA A 630 12.65 14.95 -11.83
N MET A 631 13.62 15.62 -11.20
CA MET A 631 13.69 15.79 -9.73
C MET A 631 12.47 16.50 -9.11
N ASP A 632 11.69 17.24 -9.91
CA ASP A 632 10.46 17.92 -9.50
C ASP A 632 9.19 17.05 -9.67
N ASP A 633 9.31 15.91 -10.35
CA ASP A 633 8.27 14.90 -10.50
C ASP A 633 8.49 13.77 -9.48
N PRO A 634 7.72 13.71 -8.38
CA PRO A 634 7.89 12.69 -7.33
C PRO A 634 7.53 11.26 -7.79
N THR A 635 7.26 11.05 -9.08
CA THR A 635 7.06 9.71 -9.68
C THR A 635 8.21 9.29 -10.60
N ASP A 636 9.20 10.17 -10.78
CA ASP A 636 10.40 9.95 -11.61
C ASP A 636 11.59 10.83 -11.16
N ASP A 637 11.73 11.01 -9.84
CA ASP A 637 12.81 11.77 -9.22
C ASP A 637 14.07 10.91 -8.97
N GLY A 638 13.98 9.61 -9.25
CA GLY A 638 15.08 8.66 -9.11
C GLY A 638 15.13 8.01 -7.73
N LEU A 639 14.12 8.19 -6.87
CA LEU A 639 14.05 7.57 -5.55
C LEU A 639 12.79 6.73 -5.41
N LEU A 640 12.94 5.41 -5.57
CA LEU A 640 11.85 4.47 -5.29
C LEU A 640 11.76 4.24 -3.78
N THR A 641 10.93 5.03 -3.10
CA THR A 641 10.79 5.06 -1.63
C THR A 641 10.07 3.84 -1.05
N ALA A 642 10.26 3.57 0.24
CA ALA A 642 9.56 2.50 0.97
C ALA A 642 8.03 2.61 0.85
N SER A 643 7.48 3.81 0.96
CA SER A 643 6.04 4.04 0.77
C SER A 643 5.57 3.72 -0.65
N GLU A 644 6.37 4.03 -1.67
CA GLU A 644 6.04 3.71 -3.07
C GLU A 644 6.15 2.21 -3.36
N ILE A 645 7.16 1.53 -2.79
CA ILE A 645 7.29 0.08 -2.85
C ILE A 645 6.07 -0.58 -2.21
N ALA A 646 5.68 -0.13 -1.01
CA ALA A 646 4.48 -0.62 -0.32
C ALA A 646 3.19 -0.35 -1.10
N ASP A 647 3.20 0.62 -2.03
CA ASP A 647 2.11 0.93 -2.96
C ASP A 647 2.02 -0.02 -4.16
N LEU A 648 3.03 -0.84 -4.42
CA LEU A 648 3.01 -1.86 -5.47
C LEU A 648 2.10 -3.04 -5.11
N GLN A 649 1.72 -3.82 -6.12
CA GLN A 649 0.95 -5.05 -6.01
C GLN A 649 1.76 -6.18 -6.63
N LEU A 650 2.59 -6.85 -5.83
CA LEU A 650 3.59 -7.81 -6.29
C LEU A 650 3.12 -9.25 -6.07
N ARG A 651 3.27 -10.08 -7.09
CA ARG A 651 3.12 -11.55 -6.98
C ARG A 651 4.45 -12.26 -6.81
N ALA A 652 5.57 -11.52 -6.83
CA ALA A 652 6.92 -12.05 -6.67
C ALA A 652 7.03 -12.94 -5.43
N LEU A 653 7.72 -14.07 -5.59
CA LEU A 653 8.06 -15.01 -4.54
C LEU A 653 9.30 -14.54 -3.77
N PHE A 654 10.15 -13.78 -4.43
CA PHE A 654 11.42 -13.34 -3.88
C PHE A 654 11.88 -12.04 -4.55
N VAL A 655 12.43 -11.15 -3.74
CA VAL A 655 13.11 -9.94 -4.19
C VAL A 655 14.54 -9.93 -3.65
N ALA A 656 15.51 -9.65 -4.50
CA ALA A 656 16.87 -9.36 -4.07
C ALA A 656 17.12 -7.85 -4.08
N LEU A 657 17.59 -7.33 -2.96
CA LEU A 657 18.10 -5.97 -2.80
C LEU A 657 19.61 -6.06 -2.67
N SER A 658 20.30 -6.11 -3.81
CA SER A 658 21.75 -5.93 -3.89
C SER A 658 22.02 -4.41 -3.88
N ALA A 659 21.55 -3.76 -2.81
CA ALA A 659 21.34 -2.32 -2.80
C ALA A 659 22.10 -1.57 -1.71
N CYS A 660 22.58 -2.20 -0.64
CA CYS A 660 22.97 -1.42 0.54
C CYS A 660 24.38 -0.84 0.42
N ASN A 661 24.45 0.43 0.06
CA ASN A 661 25.64 1.25 0.09
C ASN A 661 25.25 2.63 0.66
N THR A 662 25.06 2.71 1.98
CA THR A 662 24.60 3.95 2.63
C THR A 662 25.78 4.88 2.85
N ALA A 663 25.63 6.16 2.50
CA ALA A 663 26.65 7.19 2.65
C ALA A 663 27.00 7.47 4.13
N ASN A 664 26.07 7.15 5.05
CA ASN A 664 26.26 7.25 6.49
C ASN A 664 25.97 5.87 7.14
N PHE A 665 27.01 5.07 7.31
CA PHE A 665 26.86 3.72 7.84
C PHE A 665 26.71 3.73 9.37
N ASP A 666 25.46 3.64 9.86
CA ASP A 666 25.11 3.42 11.27
C ASP A 666 24.23 2.16 11.38
N LEU A 667 24.80 1.08 11.87
CA LEU A 667 24.10 -0.20 12.00
C LEU A 667 22.94 -0.18 12.99
N ASP A 668 22.97 0.65 14.03
CA ASP A 668 21.83 0.75 14.96
C ASP A 668 20.62 1.33 14.21
N ARG A 669 20.84 2.25 13.26
CA ARG A 669 19.81 2.76 12.35
C ARG A 669 19.44 1.76 11.25
N MET A 670 20.42 1.10 10.62
CA MET A 670 20.13 0.08 9.60
C MET A 670 19.35 -1.10 10.17
N SER A 671 19.58 -1.45 11.44
CA SER A 671 18.82 -2.48 12.15
C SER A 671 17.33 -2.12 12.28
N GLN A 672 16.97 -0.84 12.15
CA GLN A 672 15.59 -0.32 12.17
C GLN A 672 15.05 -0.09 10.75
N ASP A 673 15.86 0.47 9.84
CA ASP A 673 15.42 0.92 8.51
C ASP A 673 15.55 -0.14 7.39
N LEU A 674 16.47 -1.11 7.48
CA LEU A 674 16.51 -2.24 6.52
C LEU A 674 15.28 -3.14 6.64
N PRO A 675 14.81 -3.49 7.85
CA PRO A 675 13.49 -4.08 8.01
C PRO A 675 12.42 -3.24 7.33
N ALA A 676 12.47 -1.90 7.34
CA ALA A 676 11.43 -1.07 6.72
C ALA A 676 11.35 -1.24 5.17
N LEU A 677 12.47 -1.36 4.44
CA LEU A 677 12.43 -1.67 3.00
C LEU A 677 11.93 -3.10 2.73
N ALA A 678 12.42 -4.08 3.49
CA ALA A 678 11.97 -5.47 3.34
C ALA A 678 10.49 -5.64 3.71
N SER A 679 10.05 -4.93 4.75
CA SER A 679 8.66 -4.77 5.14
C SER A 679 7.83 -4.11 4.05
N ALA A 680 8.33 -3.06 3.39
CA ALA A 680 7.64 -2.45 2.27
C ALA A 680 7.40 -3.46 1.14
N PHE A 681 8.40 -4.29 0.78
CA PHE A 681 8.22 -5.38 -0.18
C PHE A 681 7.27 -6.47 0.32
N ALA A 682 7.32 -6.81 1.61
CA ALA A 682 6.42 -7.79 2.19
C ALA A 682 4.96 -7.31 2.20
N VAL A 683 4.76 -6.03 2.55
CA VAL A 683 3.49 -5.32 2.40
C VAL A 683 3.06 -5.34 0.94
N ALA A 684 3.95 -5.05 0.00
CA ALA A 684 3.66 -5.06 -1.43
C ALA A 684 3.28 -6.44 -1.98
N GLY A 685 3.62 -7.54 -1.32
CA GLY A 685 3.39 -8.86 -1.91
C GLY A 685 4.37 -9.97 -1.54
N VAL A 686 5.60 -9.59 -1.18
CA VAL A 686 6.78 -10.44 -1.32
C VAL A 686 7.07 -11.20 -0.02
N PRO A 687 7.02 -12.53 -0.01
CA PRO A 687 7.16 -13.30 1.23
C PRO A 687 8.60 -13.39 1.73
N SER A 688 9.58 -13.08 0.90
CA SER A 688 11.00 -13.14 1.24
C SER A 688 11.82 -12.13 0.45
N THR A 689 12.66 -11.39 1.16
CA THR A 689 13.54 -10.37 0.58
C THR A 689 14.97 -10.68 0.99
N LEU A 690 15.88 -10.81 0.03
CA LEU A 690 17.30 -10.80 0.30
C LEU A 690 17.75 -9.35 0.44
N ALA A 691 18.44 -9.03 1.53
CA ALA A 691 19.02 -7.71 1.76
C ALA A 691 20.49 -7.86 2.19
N THR A 692 21.26 -6.79 1.98
CA THR A 692 22.65 -6.67 2.43
C THR A 692 22.71 -5.79 3.68
N LEU A 693 23.27 -6.28 4.78
CA LEU A 693 23.30 -5.51 6.04
C LEU A 693 24.33 -4.37 6.06
N TRP A 694 25.33 -4.41 5.19
CA TRP A 694 26.39 -3.41 5.04
C TRP A 694 26.91 -3.43 3.60
N PRO A 695 27.71 -2.41 3.19
CA PRO A 695 28.31 -2.36 1.85
C PRO A 695 29.12 -3.62 1.52
N VAL A 696 28.83 -4.20 0.35
CA VAL A 696 29.43 -5.45 -0.11
C VAL A 696 30.47 -5.22 -1.19
N ASN A 697 31.49 -6.08 -1.23
CA ASN A 697 32.43 -6.12 -2.34
C ASN A 697 31.71 -6.59 -3.62
N SER A 698 31.89 -5.84 -4.71
CA SER A 698 31.27 -6.05 -6.02
C SER A 698 31.37 -7.50 -6.54
N GLU A 699 32.55 -8.11 -6.47
CA GLU A 699 32.75 -9.49 -6.92
C GLU A 699 32.00 -10.51 -6.04
N THR A 700 31.87 -10.22 -4.74
CA THR A 700 31.12 -11.08 -3.83
C THR A 700 29.61 -10.97 -4.07
N GLY A 701 29.10 -9.74 -4.24
CA GLY A 701 27.70 -9.49 -4.63
C GLY A 701 27.33 -10.25 -5.90
N ARG A 702 28.09 -10.04 -6.97
CA ARG A 702 27.90 -10.71 -8.26
C ARG A 702 27.82 -12.23 -8.13
N ARG A 703 28.77 -12.86 -7.43
CA ARG A 703 28.82 -14.33 -7.29
C ARG A 703 27.72 -14.89 -6.41
N VAL A 704 27.43 -14.26 -5.26
CA VAL A 704 26.43 -14.77 -4.30
C VAL A 704 25.01 -14.58 -4.85
N VAL A 705 24.68 -13.38 -5.34
CA VAL A 705 23.32 -13.06 -5.81
C VAL A 705 22.96 -13.85 -7.07
N SER A 706 23.87 -13.96 -8.04
CA SER A 706 23.61 -14.75 -9.25
C SER A 706 23.48 -16.25 -8.98
N ASP A 707 24.24 -16.81 -8.03
CA ASP A 707 24.09 -18.22 -7.62
C ASP A 707 22.77 -18.45 -6.88
N VAL A 708 22.29 -17.50 -6.07
CA VAL A 708 20.95 -17.57 -5.47
C VAL A 708 19.88 -17.68 -6.55
N PHE A 709 19.88 -16.79 -7.55
CA PHE A 709 18.89 -16.85 -8.63
C PHE A 709 19.04 -18.08 -9.52
N GLY A 710 20.27 -18.53 -9.81
CA GLY A 710 20.51 -19.77 -10.56
C GLY A 710 19.96 -21.01 -9.86
N ARG A 711 20.00 -21.05 -8.52
CA ARG A 711 19.37 -22.11 -7.72
C ARG A 711 17.85 -22.01 -7.76
N LEU A 712 17.29 -20.81 -7.61
CA LEU A 712 15.84 -20.58 -7.66
C LEU A 712 15.23 -20.84 -9.05
N SER A 713 16.00 -20.71 -10.13
CA SER A 713 15.56 -21.02 -11.49
C SER A 713 15.53 -22.52 -11.77
N THR A 714 16.52 -23.27 -11.27
CA THR A 714 16.66 -24.72 -11.50
C THR A 714 15.93 -25.59 -10.48
N ALA A 715 15.77 -25.12 -9.24
CA ALA A 715 15.04 -25.78 -8.17
C ALA A 715 14.04 -24.79 -7.52
N PRO A 716 12.90 -24.46 -8.17
CA PRO A 716 11.91 -23.53 -7.61
C PRO A 716 11.26 -24.00 -6.30
N GLY A 717 11.42 -25.29 -5.96
CA GLY A 717 11.01 -25.87 -4.70
C GLY A 717 12.00 -25.63 -3.55
N ASP A 718 13.14 -24.98 -3.81
CA ASP A 718 14.04 -24.48 -2.78
C ASP A 718 13.56 -23.11 -2.29
N GLY A 719 13.55 -22.90 -0.97
CA GLY A 719 13.28 -21.59 -0.38
C GLY A 719 14.45 -20.62 -0.58
N ALA A 720 14.16 -19.32 -0.50
CA ALA A 720 15.17 -18.26 -0.63
C ALA A 720 16.33 -18.41 0.38
N ALA A 721 16.05 -18.81 1.62
CA ALA A 721 17.07 -18.98 2.65
C ALA A 721 17.96 -20.20 2.40
N ASP A 722 17.39 -21.28 1.85
CA ASP A 722 18.16 -22.46 1.46
C ASP A 722 19.05 -22.16 0.23
N ALA A 723 18.53 -21.40 -0.74
CA ALA A 723 19.30 -20.90 -1.88
C ALA A 723 20.48 -20.02 -1.43
N LEU A 724 20.24 -19.05 -0.52
CA LEU A 724 21.29 -18.21 0.05
C LEU A 724 22.36 -19.03 0.81
N ALA A 725 21.94 -19.92 1.70
CA ALA A 725 22.88 -20.72 2.47
C ALA A 725 23.76 -21.59 1.57
N ARG A 726 23.19 -22.16 0.50
CA ARG A 726 23.96 -22.89 -0.51
C ARG A 726 24.91 -22.00 -1.30
N ALA A 727 24.51 -20.78 -1.66
CA ALA A 727 25.38 -19.81 -2.33
C ALA A 727 26.55 -19.37 -1.44
N GLN A 728 26.30 -19.09 -0.15
CA GLN A 728 27.33 -18.77 0.83
C GLN A 728 28.31 -19.94 1.03
N ARG A 729 27.82 -21.18 1.12
CA ARG A 729 28.66 -22.38 1.21
C ARG A 729 29.51 -22.57 -0.06
N ALA A 730 28.93 -22.36 -1.24
CA ALA A 730 29.66 -22.45 -2.50
C ALA A 730 30.74 -21.37 -2.61
N PHE A 731 30.44 -20.14 -2.15
CA PHE A 731 31.42 -19.06 -2.06
C PHE A 731 32.56 -19.38 -1.10
N LEU A 732 32.26 -19.89 0.10
CA LEU A 732 33.24 -20.31 1.09
C LEU A 732 34.11 -21.49 0.62
N ALA A 733 33.56 -22.39 -0.20
CA ALA A 733 34.30 -23.52 -0.76
C ALA A 733 35.27 -23.10 -1.89
N ALA A 734 34.96 -22.02 -2.61
CA ALA A 734 35.78 -21.50 -3.71
C ALA A 734 35.89 -19.96 -3.67
N PRO A 735 36.49 -19.38 -2.60
CA PRO A 735 36.62 -17.94 -2.46
C PRO A 735 37.67 -17.40 -3.44
N PRO A 736 37.58 -16.12 -3.87
CA PRO A 736 38.61 -15.50 -4.73
C PRO A 736 40.02 -15.49 -4.11
N GLY A 737 40.10 -15.53 -2.78
CA GLY A 737 41.33 -15.63 -2.00
C GLY A 737 41.03 -15.88 -0.53
N LYS A 738 42.03 -16.20 0.29
CA LYS A 738 41.81 -16.57 1.70
C LYS A 738 41.17 -15.46 2.54
N ALA A 739 41.48 -14.19 2.24
CA ALA A 739 40.85 -13.04 2.91
C ALA A 739 39.30 -13.07 2.82
N TYR A 740 38.75 -13.60 1.71
CA TYR A 740 37.30 -13.67 1.48
C TYR A 740 36.58 -14.72 2.33
N LEU A 741 37.31 -15.56 3.09
CA LEU A 741 36.72 -16.44 4.10
C LEU A 741 36.16 -15.65 5.29
N HIS A 742 36.61 -14.40 5.46
CA HIS A 742 36.11 -13.52 6.51
C HIS A 742 34.62 -13.17 6.30
N PRO A 743 33.77 -13.23 7.35
CA PRO A 743 32.33 -13.04 7.18
C PRO A 743 31.89 -11.67 6.68
N ARG A 744 32.75 -10.63 6.75
CA ARG A 744 32.45 -9.31 6.15
C ARG A 744 32.08 -9.37 4.67
N PHE A 745 32.56 -10.39 3.94
CA PHE A 745 32.30 -10.56 2.51
C PHE A 745 30.98 -11.29 2.25
N TRP A 746 30.74 -12.43 2.89
CA TRP A 746 29.63 -13.33 2.54
C TRP A 746 28.45 -13.31 3.53
N ALA A 747 28.64 -12.84 4.76
CA ALA A 747 27.57 -12.71 5.76
C ALA A 747 26.69 -11.44 5.72
N PRO A 748 26.95 -10.38 4.91
CA PRO A 748 26.00 -9.26 4.83
C PRO A 748 24.65 -9.68 4.23
N PHE A 749 24.66 -10.70 3.36
CA PHE A 749 23.47 -11.22 2.72
C PHE A 749 22.60 -11.99 3.73
N VAL A 750 21.36 -11.52 3.92
CA VAL A 750 20.37 -12.17 4.78
C VAL A 750 19.01 -12.25 4.10
N VAL A 751 18.25 -13.30 4.39
CA VAL A 751 16.85 -13.41 3.96
C VAL A 751 15.93 -12.94 5.07
N LEU A 752 15.21 -11.86 4.79
CA LEU A 752 14.16 -11.29 5.63
C LEU A 752 12.80 -11.87 5.17
N GLY A 753 11.92 -12.19 6.12
CA GLY A 753 10.64 -12.87 5.87
C GLY A 753 10.72 -14.40 6.06
N ASP A 754 9.82 -15.14 5.42
CA ASP A 754 9.66 -16.60 5.63
C ASP A 754 10.90 -17.40 5.22
N GLY A 755 11.48 -17.05 4.06
CA GLY A 755 12.64 -17.70 3.45
C GLY A 755 12.41 -19.13 2.97
N GLY A 756 11.20 -19.66 3.12
CA GLY A 756 10.85 -21.02 2.77
C GLY A 756 10.40 -21.24 1.35
N ALA A 757 10.34 -22.51 0.97
CA ALA A 757 9.71 -22.93 -0.26
C ALA A 757 8.20 -22.70 -0.15
N LEU A 758 7.63 -21.95 -1.10
CA LEU A 758 6.21 -21.71 -1.15
C LEU A 758 5.56 -22.55 -2.25
N PRO A 759 4.37 -23.11 -2.00
CA PRO A 759 3.62 -23.77 -3.05
C PRO A 759 3.21 -22.72 -4.11
N VAL A 760 3.64 -22.96 -5.34
CA VAL A 760 3.25 -22.16 -6.52
C VAL A 760 2.19 -22.96 -7.27
N GLU A 761 0.99 -22.41 -7.43
CA GLU A 761 -0.01 -23.02 -8.31
C GLU A 761 0.37 -22.72 -9.77
N THR A 762 0.24 -23.74 -10.62
CA THR A 762 0.02 -23.52 -12.04
C THR A 762 -1.20 -22.61 -12.20
N ALA A 763 -1.11 -21.57 -13.03
CA ALA A 763 -2.13 -20.51 -13.21
C ALA A 763 -3.57 -20.96 -12.91
N GLU A 764 -4.29 -20.23 -12.03
CA GLU A 764 -5.67 -20.54 -11.61
C GLU A 764 -6.52 -20.95 -12.82
N ALA A 765 -7.11 -22.15 -12.76
CA ALA A 765 -7.96 -22.67 -13.83
C ALA A 765 -9.13 -21.70 -14.08
N GLY A 766 -9.29 -21.26 -15.34
CA GLY A 766 -10.36 -20.36 -15.76
C GLY A 766 -10.06 -18.85 -15.71
N ALA A 767 -9.03 -18.37 -14.98
CA ALA A 767 -8.67 -16.95 -15.00
C ALA A 767 -7.81 -16.62 -16.25
N PRO A 768 -8.11 -15.55 -17.02
CA PRO A 768 -7.25 -15.10 -18.13
C PRO A 768 -5.82 -14.84 -17.64
N ALA A 769 -4.79 -15.06 -18.46
CA ALA A 769 -3.40 -14.90 -18.04
C ALA A 769 -2.57 -14.12 -19.04
N VAL A 770 -1.87 -13.08 -18.59
CA VAL A 770 -0.96 -12.30 -19.44
C VAL A 770 0.18 -13.19 -19.89
N THR A 771 0.36 -13.28 -21.20
CA THR A 771 1.44 -14.02 -21.86
C THR A 771 2.45 -13.09 -22.52
N ALA A 772 2.02 -11.91 -22.95
CA ALA A 772 2.89 -10.88 -23.53
C ALA A 772 2.23 -9.50 -23.42
N VAL A 773 3.04 -8.45 -23.53
CA VAL A 773 2.60 -7.06 -23.63
C VAL A 773 3.30 -6.42 -24.82
N GLU A 774 2.53 -5.73 -25.64
CA GLU A 774 3.01 -4.99 -26.79
C GLU A 774 2.73 -3.50 -26.61
N VAL A 775 3.78 -2.69 -26.52
CA VAL A 775 3.68 -1.23 -26.39
C VAL A 775 3.77 -0.58 -27.78
N LEU A 776 2.77 0.24 -28.13
CA LEU A 776 2.63 0.85 -29.46
C LEU A 776 3.19 2.27 -29.57
N THR A 777 3.37 2.96 -28.44
CA THR A 777 3.78 4.36 -28.35
C THR A 777 4.84 4.54 -27.27
N ARG A 778 5.74 5.51 -27.43
CA ARG A 778 6.83 5.82 -26.48
C ARG A 778 6.55 7.06 -25.61
N ARG A 779 5.59 7.91 -25.99
CA ARG A 779 5.24 9.16 -25.28
C ARG A 779 3.73 9.27 -25.10
N GLY A 780 3.24 8.35 -24.29
CA GLY A 780 1.85 8.22 -23.92
C GLY A 780 0.90 7.85 -25.06
N GLY A 781 -0.35 7.54 -24.74
CA GLY A 781 -1.38 7.10 -25.66
C GLY A 781 -2.31 6.08 -25.00
N GLU A 782 -3.36 5.70 -25.72
CA GLU A 782 -4.33 4.68 -25.32
C GLU A 782 -4.76 3.92 -26.57
N VAL A 783 -4.76 2.58 -26.52
CA VAL A 783 -5.45 1.76 -27.52
C VAL A 783 -6.95 1.84 -27.22
N LEU A 784 -7.69 2.50 -28.11
CA LEU A 784 -9.12 2.75 -27.95
C LEU A 784 -9.98 1.57 -28.42
N ASP A 785 -9.49 0.84 -29.42
CA ASP A 785 -10.15 -0.35 -29.96
C ASP A 785 -9.12 -1.31 -30.55
N VAL A 786 -9.31 -2.61 -30.32
CA VAL A 786 -8.45 -3.69 -30.82
C VAL A 786 -9.33 -4.82 -31.32
N ARG A 787 -9.10 -5.26 -32.55
CA ARG A 787 -9.92 -6.28 -33.19
C ARG A 787 -9.11 -7.21 -34.07
N ARG A 788 -9.49 -8.48 -34.07
CA ARG A 788 -8.95 -9.50 -34.96
C ARG A 788 -9.88 -9.66 -36.17
N GLY A 789 -9.30 -9.67 -37.37
CA GLY A 789 -10.01 -9.85 -38.63
C GLY A 789 -9.24 -10.73 -39.61
N ALA A 790 -9.74 -10.85 -40.84
CA ALA A 790 -9.08 -11.63 -41.89
C ALA A 790 -7.69 -11.01 -42.21
N GLY A 791 -6.59 -11.72 -41.98
CA GLY A 791 -5.24 -11.22 -42.29
C GLY A 791 -4.54 -10.40 -41.19
N GLY A 792 -5.07 -10.36 -39.95
CA GLY A 792 -4.31 -9.79 -38.83
C GLY A 792 -5.12 -9.07 -37.74
N THR A 793 -4.39 -8.47 -36.81
CA THR A 793 -4.91 -7.67 -35.70
C THR A 793 -4.86 -6.19 -36.06
N ALA A 794 -6.01 -5.52 -36.03
CA ALA A 794 -6.11 -4.07 -36.20
C ALA A 794 -6.21 -3.38 -34.82
N ALA A 795 -5.50 -2.27 -34.63
CA ALA A 795 -5.55 -1.46 -33.42
C ALA A 795 -5.68 0.03 -33.74
N ARG A 796 -6.69 0.67 -33.16
CA ARG A 796 -6.91 2.12 -33.20
C ARG A 796 -6.44 2.72 -31.88
N PHE A 797 -5.54 3.69 -31.94
CA PHE A 797 -4.90 4.24 -30.74
C PHE A 797 -4.63 5.74 -30.85
N ILE A 798 -4.42 6.38 -29.71
CA ILE A 798 -3.90 7.75 -29.65
C ILE A 798 -2.40 7.71 -29.88
N SER A 799 -1.90 8.42 -30.89
CA SER A 799 -0.49 8.38 -31.30
C SER A 799 0.43 9.04 -30.26
N ASP A 800 1.74 8.83 -30.45
CA ASP A 800 2.78 9.57 -29.73
C ASP A 800 2.58 11.09 -29.82
N ALA A 801 2.91 11.80 -28.74
CA ALA A 801 2.96 13.25 -28.74
C ALA A 801 4.14 13.78 -29.59
N ASP A 802 3.91 14.83 -30.37
CA ASP A 802 4.97 15.56 -31.09
C ASP A 802 5.85 16.39 -30.14
N ALA A 803 6.86 17.09 -30.67
CA ALA A 803 7.74 17.95 -29.87
C ALA A 803 6.99 19.10 -29.15
N ALA A 804 5.80 19.46 -29.62
CA ALA A 804 4.91 20.45 -29.00
C ALA A 804 3.85 19.81 -28.09
N GLY A 805 3.93 18.49 -27.83
CA GLY A 805 3.00 17.76 -26.96
C GLY A 805 1.66 17.39 -27.62
N ARG A 806 1.47 17.65 -28.92
CA ARG A 806 0.20 17.37 -29.62
C ARG A 806 0.11 15.89 -30.01
N ARG A 807 -1.06 15.29 -29.78
CA ARG A 807 -1.35 13.89 -30.11
C ARG A 807 -2.29 13.80 -31.30
N GLY A 808 -2.12 12.77 -32.12
CA GLY A 808 -2.99 12.44 -33.24
C GLY A 808 -3.60 11.05 -33.10
N ALA A 809 -4.05 10.48 -34.22
CA ALA A 809 -4.70 9.19 -34.28
C ALA A 809 -3.85 8.16 -35.03
N GLY A 810 -3.50 7.08 -34.35
CA GLY A 810 -2.78 5.94 -34.92
C GLY A 810 -3.72 4.82 -35.36
N LEU A 811 -3.40 4.13 -36.44
CA LEU A 811 -4.03 2.88 -36.87
C LEU A 811 -2.94 1.92 -37.31
N ARG A 812 -2.99 0.68 -36.82
CA ARG A 812 -2.00 -0.34 -37.16
C ARG A 812 -2.68 -1.65 -37.52
N LEU A 813 -2.14 -2.35 -38.52
CA LEU A 813 -2.43 -3.75 -38.79
C LEU A 813 -1.17 -4.60 -38.58
N ALA A 814 -1.29 -5.65 -37.75
CA ALA A 814 -0.23 -6.62 -37.51
C ALA A 814 -0.64 -8.02 -38.02
N GLY A 815 0.22 -8.62 -38.84
CA GLY A 815 0.10 -10.01 -39.31
C GLY A 815 0.88 -11.00 -38.43
N PRO A 816 0.99 -12.27 -38.85
CA PRO A 816 1.78 -13.28 -38.14
C PRO A 816 3.27 -12.94 -38.02
N ASP A 817 3.82 -12.28 -39.04
CA ASP A 817 5.26 -11.95 -39.15
C ASP A 817 5.61 -10.56 -38.59
N GLY A 818 4.66 -9.88 -37.92
CA GLY A 818 4.86 -8.55 -37.33
C GLY A 818 3.93 -7.47 -37.91
N GLU A 819 4.34 -6.21 -37.79
CA GLU A 819 3.57 -5.05 -38.30
C GLU A 819 3.53 -5.07 -39.83
N ALA A 820 2.32 -5.19 -40.40
CA ALA A 820 2.12 -5.16 -41.84
C ALA A 820 2.14 -3.71 -42.36
N TRP A 821 1.46 -2.81 -41.64
CA TRP A 821 1.51 -1.37 -41.89
C TRP A 821 0.99 -0.58 -40.68
N ARG A 822 1.36 0.70 -40.63
CA ARG A 822 0.94 1.66 -39.62
C ARG A 822 0.69 3.04 -40.24
N LEU A 823 -0.34 3.71 -39.76
CA LEU A 823 -0.73 5.08 -40.11
C LEU A 823 -0.77 5.92 -38.84
N ASP A 824 -0.10 7.07 -38.82
CA ASP A 824 -0.20 8.05 -37.75
C ASP A 824 -0.69 9.39 -38.33
N ALA A 825 -1.99 9.66 -38.20
CA ALA A 825 -2.63 10.88 -38.68
C ALA A 825 -2.56 11.97 -37.60
N ARG A 826 -1.84 13.06 -37.87
CA ARG A 826 -1.59 14.15 -36.90
C ARG A 826 -2.69 15.19 -36.86
N ASP A 827 -3.45 15.30 -37.94
CA ASP A 827 -4.58 16.21 -38.11
C ASP A 827 -5.88 15.63 -37.53
N LEU A 828 -5.88 14.38 -37.08
CA LEU A 828 -7.03 13.66 -36.57
C LEU A 828 -6.85 13.25 -35.10
N GLY A 829 -7.92 13.31 -34.33
CA GLY A 829 -8.07 12.64 -33.04
C GLY A 829 -8.68 11.24 -33.21
N ALA A 830 -8.37 10.32 -32.29
CA ALA A 830 -8.87 8.94 -32.32
C ALA A 830 -10.21 8.78 -31.56
N SER A 831 -11.03 7.80 -31.95
CA SER A 831 -12.30 7.49 -31.26
C SER A 831 -12.56 5.97 -31.18
N ARG A 832 -13.52 5.57 -30.32
CA ARG A 832 -13.81 4.17 -29.93
C ARG A 832 -14.78 3.47 -30.88
N PHE A 833 -14.40 3.33 -32.14
CA PHE A 833 -15.15 2.51 -33.11
C PHE A 833 -14.28 2.10 -34.30
N THR A 834 -14.13 0.78 -34.48
CA THR A 834 -13.57 0.13 -35.67
C THR A 834 -14.47 -1.02 -36.10
N VAL A 835 -14.79 -1.09 -37.39
CA VAL A 835 -15.58 -2.16 -38.00
C VAL A 835 -15.02 -2.54 -39.36
N GLU A 836 -15.21 -3.78 -39.77
CA GLU A 836 -14.90 -4.24 -41.12
C GLU A 836 -16.17 -4.19 -41.98
N LEU A 837 -16.15 -3.42 -43.08
CA LEU A 837 -17.23 -3.31 -44.05
C LEU A 837 -16.66 -3.52 -45.45
N ASP A 838 -17.21 -4.47 -46.21
CA ASP A 838 -16.83 -4.76 -47.59
C ASP A 838 -15.31 -4.92 -47.82
N GLY A 839 -14.62 -5.60 -46.88
CA GLY A 839 -13.17 -5.82 -46.91
C GLY A 839 -12.31 -4.60 -46.53
N LYS A 840 -12.93 -3.48 -46.15
CA LYS A 840 -12.26 -2.25 -45.69
C LYS A 840 -12.35 -2.12 -44.18
N LEU A 841 -11.34 -1.50 -43.58
CA LEU A 841 -11.37 -1.10 -42.17
C LEU A 841 -11.98 0.30 -42.07
N VAL A 842 -13.16 0.40 -41.47
CA VAL A 842 -13.79 1.69 -41.16
C VAL A 842 -13.45 2.06 -39.71
N VAL A 843 -12.75 3.18 -39.54
CA VAL A 843 -12.31 3.70 -38.24
C VAL A 843 -12.90 5.07 -37.96
N SER A 844 -13.12 5.36 -36.69
CA SER A 844 -13.62 6.67 -36.22
C SER A 844 -12.52 7.57 -35.66
N GLY A 845 -12.84 8.87 -35.67
CA GLY A 845 -12.03 9.92 -35.10
C GLY A 845 -12.77 11.25 -35.06
N TYR A 846 -12.03 12.33 -34.87
CA TYR A 846 -12.54 13.68 -34.94
C TYR A 846 -11.47 14.64 -35.46
N GLN A 847 -11.88 15.76 -36.04
CA GLN A 847 -10.98 16.78 -36.57
C GLN A 847 -11.47 18.17 -36.21
N ARG A 848 -10.54 19.09 -35.93
CA ARG A 848 -10.89 20.50 -35.71
C ARG A 848 -11.29 21.15 -37.05
N GLY A 849 -12.41 21.86 -37.07
CA GLY A 849 -12.88 22.59 -38.24
C GLY A 849 -12.48 24.05 -38.32
N PRO A 850 -12.84 24.71 -39.45
CA PRO A 850 -12.54 26.12 -39.68
C PRO A 850 -13.11 27.02 -38.60
N GLY A 851 -14.33 26.72 -38.12
CA GLY A 851 -14.99 27.41 -37.00
C GLY A 851 -14.42 27.09 -35.60
N GLY A 852 -13.32 26.35 -35.52
CA GLY A 852 -12.63 26.01 -34.27
C GLY A 852 -13.25 24.87 -33.45
N ARG A 853 -14.41 24.36 -33.86
CA ARG A 853 -15.13 23.22 -33.25
C ARG A 853 -14.62 21.87 -33.74
N PHE A 854 -14.80 20.81 -32.95
CA PHE A 854 -14.46 19.44 -33.34
C PHE A 854 -15.61 18.77 -34.10
N ALA A 855 -15.32 18.20 -35.27
CA ALA A 855 -16.24 17.44 -36.11
C ALA A 855 -15.90 15.95 -36.07
N PRO A 856 -16.90 15.05 -36.06
CA PRO A 856 -16.67 13.62 -36.16
C PRO A 856 -16.09 13.27 -37.53
N THR A 857 -15.27 12.23 -37.59
CA THR A 857 -14.65 11.76 -38.84
C THR A 857 -14.72 10.23 -38.90
N LEU A 858 -15.00 9.70 -40.09
CA LEU A 858 -14.88 8.28 -40.41
C LEU A 858 -13.90 8.11 -41.57
N GLU A 859 -13.05 7.10 -41.50
CA GLU A 859 -12.09 6.77 -42.55
C GLU A 859 -12.24 5.30 -42.95
N ALA A 860 -12.35 5.03 -44.25
CA ALA A 860 -12.37 3.69 -44.81
C ALA A 860 -10.98 3.42 -45.38
N VAL A 861 -10.27 2.50 -44.74
CA VAL A 861 -8.87 2.18 -45.02
C VAL A 861 -8.80 0.84 -45.72
N ASP A 862 -8.05 0.80 -46.83
CA ASP A 862 -7.72 -0.42 -47.52
C ASP A 862 -6.88 -1.32 -46.60
N ARG A 863 -7.33 -2.54 -46.37
CA ARG A 863 -6.70 -3.41 -45.38
C ARG A 863 -5.35 -3.95 -45.85
N ALA A 864 -5.13 -4.11 -47.15
CA ALA A 864 -3.88 -4.65 -47.68
C ALA A 864 -2.77 -3.60 -47.72
N THR A 865 -3.10 -2.37 -48.08
CA THR A 865 -2.13 -1.30 -48.32
C THR A 865 -2.06 -0.26 -47.20
N GLY A 866 -3.05 -0.22 -46.31
CA GLY A 866 -3.19 0.84 -45.31
C GLY A 866 -3.60 2.19 -45.91
N ARG A 867 -3.95 2.27 -47.20
CA ARG A 867 -4.32 3.55 -47.82
C ARG A 867 -5.75 3.92 -47.47
N THR A 868 -5.99 5.16 -47.03
CA THR A 868 -7.35 5.70 -46.89
C THR A 868 -8.02 5.80 -48.26
N ILE A 869 -9.11 5.07 -48.45
CA ILE A 869 -9.90 5.02 -49.70
C ILE A 869 -10.98 6.10 -49.71
N ALA A 870 -11.64 6.30 -48.56
CA ALA A 870 -12.69 7.30 -48.39
C ALA A 870 -12.61 7.90 -46.99
N ARG A 871 -13.04 9.14 -46.86
CA ARG A 871 -13.15 9.85 -45.59
C ARG A 871 -14.45 10.64 -45.57
N TRP A 872 -15.21 10.48 -44.51
CA TRP A 872 -16.35 11.33 -44.20
C TRP A 872 -16.03 12.20 -43.00
N ARG A 873 -16.48 13.45 -43.05
CA ARG A 873 -16.35 14.45 -41.99
C ARG A 873 -17.72 15.07 -41.75
N GLY A 874 -18.09 15.25 -40.49
CA GLY A 874 -19.34 15.93 -40.11
C GLY A 874 -19.39 17.39 -40.56
N ASP A 875 -20.59 17.99 -40.54
CA ASP A 875 -20.82 19.37 -41.02
C ASP A 875 -19.94 20.40 -40.31
N ASP A 876 -19.41 21.35 -41.08
CA ASP A 876 -18.55 22.43 -40.56
C ASP A 876 -19.36 23.55 -39.85
N ASP A 877 -20.68 23.63 -40.07
CA ASP A 877 -21.61 24.63 -39.49
C ASP A 877 -22.27 24.19 -38.18
N GLN A 878 -21.77 23.12 -37.57
CA GLN A 878 -22.30 22.60 -36.32
C GLN A 878 -22.11 23.58 -35.14
N ALA A 879 -23.19 23.78 -34.38
CA ALA A 879 -23.24 24.74 -33.27
C ALA A 879 -22.44 24.30 -32.02
N ALA A 880 -22.00 23.04 -31.96
CA ALA A 880 -21.30 22.44 -30.83
C ALA A 880 -20.24 21.44 -31.29
N ASP A 881 -19.31 21.09 -30.40
CA ASP A 881 -18.36 20.00 -30.66
C ASP A 881 -19.10 18.66 -30.73
N ALA A 882 -18.77 17.84 -31.73
CA ALA A 882 -19.41 16.55 -31.96
C ALA A 882 -18.37 15.42 -32.12
N PHE A 883 -18.66 14.26 -31.52
CA PHE A 883 -17.74 13.12 -31.45
C PHE A 883 -18.47 11.80 -31.69
N VAL A 884 -17.77 10.81 -32.23
CA VAL A 884 -18.28 9.44 -32.30
C VAL A 884 -18.17 8.78 -30.92
N PHE A 885 -19.30 8.47 -30.29
CA PHE A 885 -19.36 7.84 -28.97
C PHE A 885 -19.37 6.31 -29.04
N GLY A 886 -19.85 5.75 -30.15
CA GLY A 886 -19.84 4.30 -30.38
C GLY A 886 -20.49 3.92 -31.70
N GLY A 887 -20.60 2.62 -31.94
CA GLY A 887 -21.28 2.09 -33.11
C GLY A 887 -21.32 0.56 -33.11
N ALA A 888 -22.06 -0.01 -34.05
CA ALA A 888 -22.18 -1.46 -34.21
C ALA A 888 -22.36 -1.85 -35.68
N SER A 889 -21.90 -3.05 -36.03
CA SER A 889 -22.20 -3.66 -37.34
C SER A 889 -23.66 -4.13 -37.37
N LEU A 890 -24.35 -3.87 -38.48
CA LEU A 890 -25.70 -4.38 -38.76
C LEU A 890 -25.68 -5.66 -39.60
N GLY A 891 -24.48 -6.13 -40.00
CA GLY A 891 -24.31 -7.16 -41.01
C GLY A 891 -24.53 -6.64 -42.44
N ALA A 892 -24.19 -7.48 -43.43
CA ALA A 892 -24.34 -7.17 -44.87
C ALA A 892 -23.67 -5.84 -45.32
N GLY A 893 -22.44 -5.59 -44.87
CA GLY A 893 -21.66 -4.41 -45.29
C GLY A 893 -22.10 -3.08 -44.67
N ARG A 894 -23.01 -3.08 -43.68
CA ARG A 894 -23.53 -1.87 -43.05
C ARG A 894 -23.21 -1.78 -41.56
N ALA A 895 -23.09 -0.56 -41.06
CA ALA A 895 -22.93 -0.26 -39.63
C ALA A 895 -23.78 0.96 -39.23
N VAL A 896 -24.04 1.08 -37.93
CA VAL A 896 -24.62 2.27 -37.31
C VAL A 896 -23.59 2.93 -36.40
N VAL A 897 -23.48 4.25 -36.48
CA VAL A 897 -22.57 5.07 -35.69
C VAL A 897 -23.39 6.09 -34.89
N ALA A 898 -23.05 6.25 -33.62
CA ALA A 898 -23.64 7.24 -32.73
C ALA A 898 -22.71 8.45 -32.59
N VAL A 899 -23.17 9.60 -33.08
CA VAL A 899 -22.49 10.88 -33.01
C VAL A 899 -23.16 11.74 -31.95
N ALA A 900 -22.41 12.14 -30.93
CA ALA A 900 -22.93 12.94 -29.82
C ALA A 900 -22.40 14.38 -29.87
N GLU A 901 -23.27 15.32 -29.58
CA GLU A 901 -22.95 16.70 -29.19
C GLU A 901 -23.01 16.75 -27.65
N PRO A 902 -21.86 16.63 -26.93
CA PRO A 902 -21.90 16.31 -25.50
C PRO A 902 -22.47 17.43 -24.64
N ARG A 903 -22.37 18.67 -25.13
CA ARG A 903 -22.87 19.89 -24.51
C ARG A 903 -23.53 20.75 -25.57
N ALA A 904 -24.60 21.43 -25.19
CA ALA A 904 -25.23 22.44 -26.02
C ALA A 904 -25.62 23.64 -25.17
N GLU A 905 -25.35 24.85 -25.67
CA GLU A 905 -25.78 26.09 -25.03
C GLU A 905 -27.23 26.38 -25.42
N GLY A 906 -28.09 26.71 -24.45
CA GLY A 906 -29.49 27.08 -24.69
C GLY A 906 -30.44 25.94 -25.08
N ARG A 907 -29.95 24.69 -25.25
CA ARG A 907 -30.77 23.50 -25.51
C ARG A 907 -30.19 22.24 -24.88
N GLY A 908 -30.89 21.11 -25.00
CA GLY A 908 -30.36 19.80 -24.64
C GLY A 908 -29.26 19.33 -25.61
N PRO A 909 -28.26 18.56 -25.12
CA PRO A 909 -27.29 17.90 -25.99
C PRO A 909 -27.98 16.84 -26.87
N ARG A 910 -27.37 16.54 -28.03
CA ARG A 910 -27.94 15.67 -29.07
C ARG A 910 -27.12 14.41 -29.29
N LEU A 911 -27.79 13.34 -29.68
CA LEU A 911 -27.20 12.07 -30.13
C LEU A 911 -27.84 11.68 -31.47
N SER A 912 -27.05 11.72 -32.54
CA SER A 912 -27.44 11.37 -33.90
C SER A 912 -27.01 9.94 -34.22
N LEU A 913 -27.92 9.11 -34.71
CA LEU A 913 -27.65 7.76 -35.19
C LEU A 913 -27.57 7.77 -36.71
N LEU A 914 -26.42 7.37 -37.26
CA LEU A 914 -26.14 7.40 -38.69
C LEU A 914 -25.83 5.98 -39.17
N GLU A 915 -26.55 5.50 -40.18
CA GLU A 915 -26.16 4.28 -40.92
C GLU A 915 -25.06 4.61 -41.92
N VAL A 916 -24.04 3.77 -42.00
CA VAL A 916 -22.93 3.92 -42.96
C VAL A 916 -22.62 2.58 -43.62
N ASP A 917 -22.14 2.64 -44.86
CA ASP A 917 -21.64 1.52 -45.65
C ASP A 917 -20.14 1.65 -45.92
N GLY A 918 -19.56 0.74 -46.73
CA GLY A 918 -18.16 0.79 -47.13
C GLY A 918 -17.75 2.02 -47.99
N GLY A 919 -18.70 2.87 -48.39
CA GLY A 919 -18.48 4.18 -49.04
C GLY A 919 -18.52 5.37 -48.08
N LEU A 920 -18.89 5.15 -46.81
CA LEU A 920 -19.03 6.16 -45.76
C LEU A 920 -20.07 7.25 -46.04
N ALA A 921 -21.11 6.96 -46.83
CA ALA A 921 -22.23 7.90 -46.98
C ALA A 921 -23.19 7.75 -45.78
N PRO A 922 -23.25 8.72 -44.84
CA PRO A 922 -24.12 8.59 -43.67
C PRO A 922 -25.57 8.80 -44.05
N ARG A 923 -26.44 7.88 -43.63
CA ARG A 923 -27.89 7.99 -43.69
C ARG A 923 -28.44 8.17 -42.26
N PRO A 924 -29.03 9.32 -41.91
CA PRO A 924 -29.64 9.51 -40.60
C PRO A 924 -30.75 8.48 -40.32
N ILE A 925 -30.68 7.84 -39.16
CA ILE A 925 -31.71 6.92 -38.65
C ILE A 925 -32.58 7.62 -37.61
N ALA A 926 -31.97 8.26 -36.61
CA ALA A 926 -32.67 8.93 -35.53
C ALA A 926 -31.85 10.08 -34.94
N LEU A 927 -32.55 11.08 -34.40
CA LEU A 927 -31.98 12.14 -33.58
C LEU A 927 -32.60 12.09 -32.19
N ILE A 928 -31.75 12.05 -31.16
CA ILE A 928 -32.15 11.97 -29.76
C ILE A 928 -31.70 13.24 -29.05
N GLU A 929 -32.63 13.96 -28.43
CA GLU A 929 -32.34 15.10 -27.55
C GLU A 929 -32.38 14.67 -26.09
N ALA A 930 -31.32 15.01 -25.34
CA ALA A 930 -31.27 14.82 -23.89
C ALA A 930 -31.89 16.04 -23.16
N PRO A 931 -32.13 15.96 -21.84
CA PRO A 931 -32.67 17.08 -21.07
C PRO A 931 -31.81 18.35 -21.17
N ALA A 932 -32.46 19.52 -21.13
CA ALA A 932 -31.76 20.80 -21.11
C ALA A 932 -30.84 20.92 -19.89
N GLY A 933 -29.63 21.45 -20.08
CA GLY A 933 -28.62 21.57 -19.03
C GLY A 933 -27.91 20.25 -18.67
N ALA A 934 -28.24 19.14 -19.33
CA ALA A 934 -27.52 17.88 -19.17
C ALA A 934 -26.19 17.88 -19.94
N VAL A 935 -25.26 17.02 -19.53
CA VAL A 935 -24.02 16.72 -20.27
C VAL A 935 -24.00 15.23 -20.59
N LEU A 936 -23.88 14.87 -21.88
CA LEU A 936 -23.73 13.47 -22.29
C LEU A 936 -22.29 13.02 -22.01
N SER A 937 -22.16 11.84 -21.42
CA SER A 937 -20.86 11.24 -21.08
C SER A 937 -20.52 10.01 -21.92
N ASP A 938 -21.49 9.16 -22.19
CA ASP A 938 -21.30 7.89 -22.90
C ASP A 938 -22.56 7.53 -23.70
N ALA A 939 -22.39 6.74 -24.77
CA ALA A 939 -23.49 6.15 -25.51
C ALA A 939 -23.09 4.81 -26.13
N THR A 940 -24.04 3.88 -26.23
CA THR A 940 -23.84 2.59 -26.92
C THR A 940 -24.97 2.31 -27.89
N VAL A 941 -24.67 1.55 -28.95
CA VAL A 941 -25.67 1.06 -29.91
C VAL A 941 -25.47 -0.43 -30.05
N THR A 942 -26.51 -1.21 -29.77
CA THR A 942 -26.46 -2.68 -29.81
C THR A 942 -27.59 -3.22 -30.69
N PRO A 943 -27.29 -3.92 -31.79
CA PRO A 943 -28.31 -4.57 -32.61
C PRO A 943 -28.98 -5.71 -31.84
N LEU A 944 -30.30 -5.80 -31.93
CA LEU A 944 -31.11 -6.87 -31.33
C LEU A 944 -32.22 -7.28 -32.30
N GLY A 945 -31.96 -8.30 -33.12
CA GLY A 945 -32.87 -8.69 -34.20
C GLY A 945 -33.08 -7.55 -35.20
N GLY A 946 -34.32 -7.10 -35.39
CA GLY A 946 -34.68 -5.97 -36.26
C GLY A 946 -34.57 -4.59 -35.60
N ASP A 947 -34.14 -4.52 -34.34
CA ASP A 947 -34.14 -3.31 -33.53
C ASP A 947 -32.72 -2.88 -33.11
N LEU A 948 -32.61 -1.64 -32.65
CA LEU A 948 -31.43 -1.07 -32.01
C LEU A 948 -31.74 -0.77 -30.55
N VAL A 949 -30.94 -1.30 -29.63
CA VAL A 949 -30.91 -0.86 -28.24
C VAL A 949 -29.84 0.21 -28.12
N VAL A 950 -30.27 1.43 -27.85
CA VAL A 950 -29.43 2.62 -27.74
C VAL A 950 -29.43 3.08 -26.29
N THR A 951 -28.23 3.21 -25.72
CA THR A 951 -28.07 3.79 -24.38
C THR A 951 -27.35 5.12 -24.47
N PHE A 952 -27.72 6.07 -23.62
CA PHE A 952 -26.93 7.27 -23.39
C PHE A 952 -26.97 7.67 -21.91
N THR A 953 -25.82 8.07 -21.38
CA THR A 953 -25.68 8.47 -19.98
C THR A 953 -25.50 9.98 -19.89
N ASP A 954 -26.40 10.64 -19.16
CA ASP A 954 -26.30 12.05 -18.85
C ASP A 954 -25.91 12.31 -17.39
N ARG A 955 -25.43 13.54 -17.15
CA ARG A 955 -25.27 14.12 -15.81
C ARG A 955 -26.11 15.39 -15.75
N ALA A 956 -27.09 15.46 -14.85
CA ALA A 956 -27.85 16.68 -14.61
C ALA A 956 -26.91 17.76 -14.04
N ALA A 957 -26.87 18.96 -14.62
CA ALA A 957 -26.18 20.09 -14.00
C ALA A 957 -26.92 20.51 -12.72
N ARG A 958 -26.18 20.56 -11.58
CA ARG A 958 -26.50 21.10 -10.23
C ARG A 958 -27.99 21.16 -9.83
N PRO A 959 -28.43 20.59 -8.68
CA PRO A 959 -29.75 20.96 -8.15
C PRO A 959 -29.81 22.48 -7.95
N ALA A 960 -30.95 23.07 -8.29
CA ALA A 960 -31.17 24.52 -8.28
C ALA A 960 -31.18 25.15 -6.87
N ALA A 961 -30.88 24.40 -5.81
CA ALA A 961 -30.63 24.94 -4.48
C ALA A 961 -29.51 24.13 -3.79
N ARG A 962 -28.48 24.83 -3.28
CA ARG A 962 -27.57 24.25 -2.29
C ARG A 962 -28.42 23.86 -1.07
N PRO A 963 -28.35 22.63 -0.54
CA PRO A 963 -29.00 22.34 0.73
C PRO A 963 -28.45 23.29 1.79
N ALA A 964 -29.32 23.86 2.63
CA ALA A 964 -28.90 24.57 3.82
C ALA A 964 -28.19 23.56 4.73
N VAL A 965 -26.87 23.70 4.89
CA VAL A 965 -26.11 22.89 5.83
C VAL A 965 -26.48 23.37 7.24
N PRO A 966 -27.03 22.51 8.12
CA PRO A 966 -27.39 22.95 9.47
C PRO A 966 -26.12 23.27 10.27
N GLY A 967 -25.80 24.57 10.40
CA GLY A 967 -24.57 25.01 11.06
C GLY A 967 -23.29 24.59 10.32
N ASP A 968 -22.16 24.60 11.04
CA ASP A 968 -20.80 24.34 10.50
C ASP A 968 -20.50 22.83 10.28
N ASP A 969 -21.53 22.00 10.06
CA ASP A 969 -21.36 20.57 9.72
C ASP A 969 -21.07 20.40 8.22
N TRP A 970 -19.95 20.99 7.78
CA TRP A 970 -19.37 20.80 6.44
C TRP A 970 -19.07 19.33 6.10
N ASP A 971 -19.29 18.42 7.05
CA ASP A 971 -19.24 16.99 6.86
C ASP A 971 -20.47 16.43 6.11
N PHE A 972 -21.51 17.23 5.84
CA PHE A 972 -22.67 16.77 5.06
C PHE A 972 -22.29 16.40 3.61
N PRO A 973 -22.70 15.23 3.09
CA PRO A 973 -22.41 14.84 1.71
C PRO A 973 -23.25 15.69 0.74
N ALA A 974 -22.60 16.56 -0.03
CA ALA A 974 -23.25 17.25 -1.14
C ALA A 974 -22.84 16.59 -2.47
N CYS A 975 -23.81 16.01 -3.18
CA CYS A 975 -23.64 15.61 -4.57
C CYS A 975 -24.47 16.54 -5.45
N LEU A 976 -23.78 17.28 -6.32
CA LEU A 976 -24.42 18.24 -7.19
C LEU A 976 -24.93 17.61 -8.51
N THR A 977 -24.56 16.37 -8.86
CA THR A 977 -24.94 15.77 -10.16
C THR A 977 -25.12 14.25 -10.06
N GLU A 978 -26.32 13.74 -10.34
CA GLU A 978 -26.62 12.30 -10.48
C GLU A 978 -26.36 11.84 -11.94
N ARG A 979 -25.86 10.61 -12.14
CA ARG A 979 -25.78 9.98 -13.48
C ARG A 979 -27.10 9.28 -13.80
N VAL A 980 -27.66 9.53 -14.98
CA VAL A 980 -28.87 8.86 -15.46
C VAL A 980 -28.59 8.22 -16.81
N THR A 981 -28.78 6.90 -16.91
CA THR A 981 -28.74 6.21 -18.20
C THR A 981 -30.14 6.06 -18.76
N TRP A 982 -30.31 6.52 -19.98
CA TRP A 982 -31.49 6.31 -20.80
C TRP A 982 -31.26 5.11 -21.71
N ILE A 983 -32.27 4.26 -21.82
CA ILE A 983 -32.27 3.04 -22.62
C ILE A 983 -33.44 3.16 -23.59
N ARG A 984 -33.18 3.14 -24.89
CA ARG A 984 -34.19 3.24 -25.95
C ARG A 984 -34.09 2.04 -26.88
N ARG A 985 -35.22 1.42 -27.17
CA ARG A 985 -35.35 0.41 -28.22
C ARG A 985 -35.95 1.08 -29.44
N LEU A 986 -35.21 1.13 -30.54
CA LEU A 986 -35.61 1.76 -31.79
C LEU A 986 -35.75 0.71 -32.88
N ASP A 987 -36.62 0.95 -33.84
CA ASP A 987 -36.60 0.19 -35.10
C ASP A 987 -35.30 0.47 -35.87
N ALA A 988 -34.58 -0.56 -36.30
CA ALA A 988 -33.26 -0.36 -36.91
C ALA A 988 -33.30 0.31 -38.29
N ARG A 989 -34.43 0.27 -38.99
CA ARG A 989 -34.57 0.86 -40.33
C ARG A 989 -35.11 2.27 -40.28
N THR A 990 -36.17 2.46 -39.50
CA THR A 990 -36.95 3.71 -39.45
C THR A 990 -36.55 4.64 -38.31
N GLY A 991 -35.80 4.14 -37.31
CA GLY A 991 -35.46 4.91 -36.10
C GLY A 991 -36.64 5.14 -35.15
N ALA A 992 -37.82 4.57 -35.44
CA ALA A 992 -39.01 4.75 -34.62
C ALA A 992 -38.81 4.19 -33.20
N LEU A 993 -39.12 4.99 -32.18
CA LEU A 993 -39.03 4.57 -30.78
C LEU A 993 -40.10 3.53 -30.45
N LYS A 994 -39.67 2.33 -30.04
CA LYS A 994 -40.54 1.24 -29.60
C LYS A 994 -40.72 1.22 -28.08
N ALA A 995 -39.64 1.47 -27.33
CA ALA A 995 -39.68 1.50 -25.87
C ALA A 995 -38.57 2.38 -25.28
N GLN A 996 -38.80 2.94 -24.09
CA GLN A 996 -37.83 3.77 -23.36
C GLN A 996 -37.85 3.44 -21.86
N ARG A 997 -36.68 3.49 -21.23
CA ARG A 997 -36.52 3.43 -19.77
C ARG A 997 -35.38 4.34 -19.31
N GLN A 998 -35.46 4.82 -18.07
CA GLN A 998 -34.35 5.48 -17.37
C GLN A 998 -33.88 4.62 -16.20
N VAL A 999 -32.57 4.64 -15.94
CA VAL A 999 -31.94 4.02 -14.78
C VAL A 999 -31.02 5.04 -14.11
N ARG A 1000 -31.40 5.43 -12.90
CA ARG A 1000 -30.65 6.34 -12.03
C ARG A 1000 -29.45 5.64 -11.40
N GLY A 1001 -28.35 6.38 -11.25
CA GLY A 1001 -27.11 5.88 -10.65
C GLY A 1001 -26.35 4.88 -11.53
N LEU A 1002 -26.79 4.59 -12.76
CA LEU A 1002 -26.11 3.72 -13.72
C LEU A 1002 -25.43 4.56 -14.80
N ALA A 1003 -24.20 4.22 -15.15
CA ALA A 1003 -23.50 4.69 -16.35
C ALA A 1003 -23.15 3.49 -17.22
N VAL A 1004 -23.48 3.55 -18.51
CA VAL A 1004 -23.26 2.46 -19.46
C VAL A 1004 -22.23 2.88 -20.48
N VAL A 1005 -21.13 2.13 -20.54
CA VAL A 1005 -19.97 2.39 -21.40
C VAL A 1005 -19.89 1.38 -22.54
N THR A 1006 -20.36 0.14 -22.30
CA THR A 1006 -20.31 -0.94 -23.29
C THR A 1006 -21.53 -1.85 -23.17
N ALA A 1007 -21.84 -2.57 -24.24
CA ALA A 1007 -22.98 -3.46 -24.30
C ALA A 1007 -22.71 -4.66 -25.23
N LEU A 1008 -23.34 -5.79 -24.93
CA LEU A 1008 -23.21 -7.04 -25.68
C LEU A 1008 -24.59 -7.65 -25.94
N ALA A 1009 -24.91 -7.87 -27.22
CA ALA A 1009 -26.10 -8.62 -27.62
C ALA A 1009 -25.94 -10.10 -27.28
N ARG A 1010 -27.02 -10.73 -26.79
CA ARG A 1010 -27.02 -12.12 -26.37
C ARG A 1010 -28.38 -12.77 -26.60
N GLY A 1011 -28.55 -13.44 -27.74
CA GLY A 1011 -29.86 -13.96 -28.15
C GLY A 1011 -30.86 -12.82 -28.21
N ASP A 1012 -31.95 -12.93 -27.47
CA ASP A 1012 -33.00 -11.89 -27.36
C ASP A 1012 -32.80 -10.91 -26.18
N ALA A 1013 -31.64 -10.95 -25.54
CA ALA A 1013 -31.28 -10.08 -24.43
C ALA A 1013 -30.05 -9.20 -24.75
N VAL A 1014 -29.86 -8.14 -23.98
CA VAL A 1014 -28.66 -7.28 -24.05
C VAL A 1014 -28.05 -7.16 -22.67
N TRP A 1015 -26.74 -7.35 -22.57
CA TRP A 1015 -26.00 -7.04 -21.35
C TRP A 1015 -25.42 -5.64 -21.48
N LEU A 1016 -25.78 -4.76 -20.55
CA LEU A 1016 -25.23 -3.42 -20.42
C LEU A 1016 -24.17 -3.43 -19.32
N ALA A 1017 -23.03 -2.78 -19.57
CA ALA A 1017 -21.96 -2.73 -18.60
C ALA A 1017 -21.33 -1.33 -18.49
N GLY A 1018 -20.89 -1.00 -17.29
CA GLY A 1018 -20.23 0.25 -16.96
C GLY A 1018 -20.05 0.35 -15.45
N SER A 1019 -20.69 1.33 -14.82
CA SER A 1019 -20.63 1.52 -13.37
C SER A 1019 -21.98 1.87 -12.74
N ALA A 1020 -22.17 1.52 -11.47
CA ALA A 1020 -23.34 1.85 -10.68
C ALA A 1020 -22.96 2.51 -9.33
N THR A 1021 -23.75 3.48 -8.89
CA THR A 1021 -23.65 4.14 -7.57
C THR A 1021 -24.94 3.93 -6.79
N LYS A 1022 -24.86 3.61 -5.49
CA LYS A 1022 -26.06 3.39 -4.65
C LYS A 1022 -26.61 4.70 -4.08
N ALA A 1023 -25.73 5.57 -3.60
CA ALA A 1023 -26.09 6.86 -3.02
C ALA A 1023 -25.07 7.96 -3.36
N CYS A 1024 -25.41 9.19 -2.99
CA CYS A 1024 -24.55 10.35 -3.11
C CYS A 1024 -23.27 10.18 -2.27
N GLY A 1025 -22.11 10.33 -2.92
CA GLY A 1025 -20.80 10.20 -2.27
C GLY A 1025 -20.20 8.80 -2.32
N ASP A 1026 -20.98 7.80 -2.77
CA ASP A 1026 -20.49 6.44 -2.95
C ASP A 1026 -19.54 6.35 -4.15
N GLU A 1027 -18.60 5.41 -4.04
CA GLU A 1027 -17.76 5.01 -5.16
C GLU A 1027 -18.61 4.36 -6.26
N ALA A 1028 -18.36 4.73 -7.52
CA ALA A 1028 -18.92 4.01 -8.65
C ALA A 1028 -18.32 2.61 -8.71
N LYS A 1029 -19.16 1.58 -8.82
CA LYS A 1029 -18.74 0.17 -8.86
C LYS A 1029 -19.02 -0.43 -10.22
N ALA A 1030 -18.08 -1.22 -10.74
CA ALA A 1030 -18.22 -1.93 -12.01
C ALA A 1030 -19.49 -2.78 -11.95
N ALA A 1031 -20.39 -2.56 -12.91
CA ALA A 1031 -21.73 -3.16 -12.87
C ALA A 1031 -22.12 -3.68 -14.26
N ILE A 1032 -22.81 -4.81 -14.26
CA ILE A 1032 -23.36 -5.48 -15.43
C ILE A 1032 -24.83 -5.76 -15.18
N VAL A 1033 -25.67 -5.31 -16.11
CA VAL A 1033 -27.13 -5.38 -16.04
C VAL A 1033 -27.64 -6.08 -17.29
N ALA A 1034 -28.42 -7.13 -17.13
CA ALA A 1034 -29.12 -7.77 -18.22
C ALA A 1034 -30.44 -7.04 -18.51
N LEU A 1035 -30.71 -6.82 -19.78
CA LEU A 1035 -31.98 -6.34 -20.32
C LEU A 1035 -32.67 -7.46 -21.08
N ASP A 1036 -33.94 -7.69 -20.78
CA ASP A 1036 -34.81 -8.51 -21.61
C ASP A 1036 -35.46 -7.70 -22.75
N ALA A 1037 -36.29 -8.37 -23.55
CA ALA A 1037 -37.00 -7.76 -24.67
C ALA A 1037 -37.96 -6.62 -24.25
N ALA A 1038 -38.40 -6.58 -22.99
CA ALA A 1038 -39.26 -5.53 -22.44
C ALA A 1038 -38.48 -4.38 -21.81
N LEU A 1039 -37.14 -4.36 -21.93
CA LEU A 1039 -36.23 -3.43 -21.25
C LEU A 1039 -36.31 -3.54 -19.72
N ALA A 1040 -36.66 -4.72 -19.19
CA ALA A 1040 -36.54 -5.00 -17.76
C ALA A 1040 -35.06 -5.22 -17.41
N ALA A 1041 -34.54 -4.38 -16.52
CA ALA A 1041 -33.16 -4.42 -16.06
C ALA A 1041 -33.02 -5.35 -14.83
N ARG A 1042 -32.14 -6.34 -14.93
CA ARG A 1042 -31.76 -7.23 -13.81
C ARG A 1042 -30.24 -7.17 -13.58
N PRO A 1043 -29.77 -6.92 -12.35
CA PRO A 1043 -28.33 -6.97 -12.07
C PRO A 1043 -27.79 -8.39 -12.31
N VAL A 1044 -26.66 -8.47 -13.01
CA VAL A 1044 -25.92 -9.71 -13.26
C VAL A 1044 -24.71 -9.77 -12.34
N HIS A 1045 -23.94 -8.68 -12.30
CA HIS A 1045 -22.73 -8.59 -11.49
C HIS A 1045 -22.52 -7.15 -11.04
N THR A 1046 -22.06 -6.98 -9.80
CA THR A 1046 -21.57 -5.69 -9.29
C THR A 1046 -20.31 -5.96 -8.48
N ASP A 1047 -19.25 -5.21 -8.75
CA ASP A 1047 -18.02 -5.27 -7.96
C ASP A 1047 -18.32 -4.86 -6.50
N ALA A 1048 -18.08 -5.79 -5.58
CA ALA A 1048 -18.27 -5.58 -4.16
C ALA A 1048 -17.00 -5.08 -3.46
N ALA A 1049 -15.83 -5.12 -4.13
CA ALA A 1049 -14.58 -4.76 -3.51
C ALA A 1049 -14.42 -3.23 -3.39
N LEU A 1050 -13.60 -2.81 -2.42
CA LEU A 1050 -13.23 -1.40 -2.19
C LEU A 1050 -12.60 -0.75 -3.44
N GLY A 1051 -12.73 0.57 -3.56
CA GLY A 1051 -12.22 1.36 -4.68
C GLY A 1051 -13.22 1.45 -5.82
N ALA A 1052 -13.21 2.58 -6.53
CA ALA A 1052 -14.04 2.78 -7.71
C ALA A 1052 -13.67 1.80 -8.82
N SER A 1053 -14.65 1.36 -9.58
CA SER A 1053 -14.45 0.49 -10.74
C SER A 1053 -15.49 0.74 -11.81
N GLU A 1054 -15.13 0.47 -13.06
CA GLU A 1054 -16.01 0.64 -14.21
C GLU A 1054 -15.67 -0.41 -15.27
N VAL A 1055 -16.67 -1.12 -15.78
CA VAL A 1055 -16.50 -2.00 -16.94
C VAL A 1055 -16.27 -1.15 -18.18
N ARG A 1056 -15.22 -1.49 -18.93
CA ARG A 1056 -14.79 -0.74 -20.12
C ARG A 1056 -15.05 -1.53 -21.40
N SER A 1057 -15.00 -2.85 -21.32
CA SER A 1057 -15.28 -3.73 -22.46
C SER A 1057 -15.97 -5.02 -22.02
N LEU A 1058 -16.91 -5.46 -22.85
CA LEU A 1058 -17.65 -6.72 -22.71
C LEU A 1058 -17.59 -7.45 -24.05
N SER A 1059 -16.80 -8.54 -24.12
CA SER A 1059 -16.49 -9.23 -25.38
C SER A 1059 -17.01 -10.67 -25.37
N PRO A 1060 -17.60 -11.16 -26.48
CA PRO A 1060 -18.15 -12.51 -26.51
C PRO A 1060 -17.05 -13.58 -26.46
N LEU A 1061 -17.29 -14.65 -25.70
CA LEU A 1061 -16.50 -15.88 -25.67
C LEU A 1061 -17.31 -17.07 -26.21
N PRO A 1062 -16.66 -18.15 -26.69
CA PRO A 1062 -17.35 -19.37 -27.10
C PRO A 1062 -18.25 -19.96 -25.99
N GLY A 1063 -19.36 -20.58 -26.39
CA GLY A 1063 -20.32 -21.21 -25.47
C GLY A 1063 -21.32 -20.24 -24.82
N GLY A 1064 -21.42 -19.01 -25.31
CA GLY A 1064 -22.32 -17.99 -24.74
C GLY A 1064 -21.80 -17.33 -23.46
N ARG A 1065 -20.48 -17.47 -23.23
CA ARG A 1065 -19.74 -16.80 -22.15
C ARG A 1065 -19.31 -15.40 -22.61
N ALA A 1066 -18.83 -14.57 -21.68
CA ALA A 1066 -18.27 -13.27 -22.01
C ALA A 1066 -16.98 -12.99 -21.23
N LEU A 1067 -16.05 -12.27 -21.86
CA LEU A 1067 -14.92 -11.66 -21.18
C LEU A 1067 -15.34 -10.26 -20.72
N VAL A 1068 -15.07 -9.95 -19.45
CA VAL A 1068 -15.23 -8.62 -18.90
C VAL A 1068 -13.85 -8.01 -18.69
N ALA A 1069 -13.64 -6.81 -19.22
CA ALA A 1069 -12.49 -5.98 -18.89
C ALA A 1069 -12.97 -4.68 -18.24
N ALA A 1070 -12.47 -4.40 -17.06
CA ALA A 1070 -12.83 -3.26 -16.24
C ALA A 1070 -11.58 -2.51 -15.77
N SER A 1071 -11.70 -1.22 -15.53
CA SER A 1071 -10.68 -0.45 -14.82
C SER A 1071 -11.07 -0.39 -13.36
N LYS A 1072 -10.14 -0.73 -12.46
CA LYS A 1072 -10.34 -0.64 -11.01
C LYS A 1072 -9.30 0.28 -10.40
N GLU A 1073 -9.75 1.17 -9.53
CA GLU A 1073 -8.89 2.10 -8.80
C GLU A 1073 -7.85 1.32 -7.98
N ALA A 1074 -6.56 1.63 -8.19
CA ALA A 1074 -5.42 0.94 -7.61
C ALA A 1074 -4.78 1.74 -6.47
N VAL A 1075 -4.47 3.04 -6.70
CA VAL A 1075 -3.89 3.95 -5.71
C VAL A 1075 -4.60 5.29 -5.74
N PHE A 1076 -4.83 5.83 -4.55
CA PHE A 1076 -5.29 7.20 -4.34
C PHE A 1076 -4.10 8.15 -4.21
N ASP A 1077 -3.58 8.74 -5.29
CA ASP A 1077 -2.61 9.83 -5.11
C ASP A 1077 -3.36 11.13 -4.77
N PHE A 1078 -3.21 11.57 -3.52
CA PHE A 1078 -3.80 12.82 -3.08
C PHE A 1078 -2.74 13.91 -3.22
N ARG A 1079 -2.63 14.47 -4.42
CA ARG A 1079 -2.04 15.81 -4.53
C ARG A 1079 -3.05 16.79 -3.96
N THR A 1080 -2.63 17.67 -3.05
CA THR A 1080 -3.40 18.86 -2.70
C THR A 1080 -3.71 19.55 -4.03
N PRO A 1081 -4.98 19.73 -4.41
CA PRO A 1081 -5.30 20.41 -5.66
C PRO A 1081 -4.57 21.74 -5.68
N ALA A 1082 -3.94 22.09 -6.81
CA ALA A 1082 -3.56 23.48 -7.03
C ALA A 1082 -4.82 24.33 -6.81
N PRO A 1083 -4.75 25.51 -6.17
CA PRO A 1083 -5.92 26.32 -5.91
C PRO A 1083 -6.67 26.55 -7.24
N ALA A 1084 -7.82 25.90 -7.39
CA ALA A 1084 -8.53 25.83 -8.65
C ALA A 1084 -9.37 27.09 -8.84
N SER A 1085 -8.96 27.94 -9.78
CA SER A 1085 -9.74 29.06 -10.35
C SER A 1085 -10.16 30.15 -9.33
N PRO A 1086 -10.30 31.42 -9.73
CA PRO A 1086 -10.80 32.50 -8.86
C PRO A 1086 -12.21 32.29 -8.27
N THR A 1087 -12.92 31.22 -8.65
CA THR A 1087 -14.19 30.78 -8.03
C THR A 1087 -14.16 29.27 -7.71
N PRO A 1088 -13.63 28.88 -6.53
CA PRO A 1088 -13.59 27.46 -6.13
C PRO A 1088 -15.01 26.91 -5.94
N ASP A 1089 -15.33 25.80 -6.59
CA ASP A 1089 -16.47 24.96 -6.18
C ASP A 1089 -15.97 24.01 -5.11
N PRO A 1090 -16.26 24.23 -3.80
CA PRO A 1090 -15.73 23.39 -2.73
C PRO A 1090 -16.18 21.92 -2.86
N TYR A 1091 -17.21 21.63 -3.65
CA TYR A 1091 -17.71 20.28 -3.90
C TYR A 1091 -17.09 19.60 -5.13
N ARG A 1092 -16.33 20.34 -5.94
CA ARG A 1092 -15.38 19.73 -6.87
C ARG A 1092 -14.08 19.52 -6.12
N LEU A 1093 -14.01 18.43 -5.36
CA LEU A 1093 -12.72 17.83 -5.00
C LEU A 1093 -11.93 17.76 -6.31
N GLY A 1094 -10.87 18.57 -6.46
CA GLY A 1094 -10.08 18.61 -7.69
C GLY A 1094 -9.68 17.18 -8.08
N ASP A 1095 -9.51 16.91 -9.38
CA ASP A 1095 -9.17 15.57 -9.89
C ASP A 1095 -7.92 15.03 -9.19
N LEU A 1096 -8.13 14.30 -8.08
CA LEU A 1096 -7.07 13.62 -7.37
C LEU A 1096 -6.47 12.61 -8.36
N PRO A 1097 -5.15 12.61 -8.59
CA PRO A 1097 -4.55 11.64 -9.49
C PRO A 1097 -4.86 10.22 -9.02
N ARG A 1098 -5.66 9.52 -9.82
CA ARG A 1098 -6.05 8.13 -9.58
C ARG A 1098 -5.27 7.25 -10.52
N THR A 1099 -4.61 6.24 -9.98
CA THR A 1099 -4.07 5.16 -10.81
C THR A 1099 -5.09 4.04 -10.88
N PHE A 1100 -5.16 3.39 -12.04
CA PHE A 1100 -6.03 2.26 -12.27
C PHE A 1100 -5.20 1.00 -12.47
N ALA A 1101 -5.78 -0.14 -12.14
CA ALA A 1101 -5.33 -1.45 -12.57
C ALA A 1101 -6.38 -2.01 -13.53
N GLY A 1102 -5.94 -2.79 -14.51
CA GLY A 1102 -6.86 -3.55 -15.34
C GLY A 1102 -7.43 -4.72 -14.54
N MET A 1103 -8.73 -4.94 -14.57
CA MET A 1103 -9.42 -6.08 -13.97
C MET A 1103 -10.08 -6.89 -15.08
N VAL A 1104 -9.77 -8.18 -15.16
CA VAL A 1104 -10.30 -9.07 -16.19
C VAL A 1104 -10.88 -10.32 -15.56
N PHE A 1105 -12.10 -10.69 -15.96
CA PHE A 1105 -12.75 -11.93 -15.53
C PHE A 1105 -13.68 -12.46 -16.63
N THR A 1106 -14.10 -13.71 -16.48
CA THR A 1106 -15.08 -14.34 -17.36
C THR A 1106 -16.46 -14.38 -16.72
N LEU A 1107 -17.50 -14.23 -17.52
CA LEU A 1107 -18.88 -14.52 -17.15
C LEU A 1107 -19.34 -15.78 -17.86
N GLU A 1108 -19.90 -16.70 -17.09
CA GLU A 1108 -20.52 -17.91 -17.60
C GLU A 1108 -21.90 -17.62 -18.22
N ARG A 1109 -22.45 -18.64 -18.89
CA ARG A 1109 -23.75 -18.52 -19.56
C ARG A 1109 -24.87 -18.13 -18.57
N ASP A 1110 -24.82 -18.55 -17.32
CA ASP A 1110 -25.83 -18.18 -16.32
C ASP A 1110 -25.64 -16.77 -15.71
N GLY A 1111 -24.53 -16.10 -16.04
CA GLY A 1111 -24.14 -14.80 -15.48
C GLY A 1111 -23.28 -14.91 -14.22
N SER A 1112 -22.89 -16.11 -13.80
CA SER A 1112 -21.90 -16.28 -12.73
C SER A 1112 -20.52 -15.79 -13.19
N ALA A 1113 -19.80 -15.13 -12.29
CA ALA A 1113 -18.48 -14.58 -12.57
C ALA A 1113 -17.38 -15.52 -12.10
N GLY A 1114 -16.41 -15.78 -12.97
CA GLY A 1114 -15.14 -16.40 -12.61
C GLY A 1114 -14.28 -15.47 -11.75
N PRO A 1115 -13.18 -15.99 -11.16
CA PRO A 1115 -12.29 -15.19 -10.34
C PRO A 1115 -11.64 -14.07 -11.18
N PRO A 1116 -11.61 -12.81 -10.68
CA PRO A 1116 -10.96 -11.72 -11.37
C PRO A 1116 -9.43 -11.82 -11.29
N ARG A 1117 -8.78 -11.50 -12.40
CA ARG A 1117 -7.34 -11.25 -12.47
C ARG A 1117 -7.07 -9.78 -12.69
N MET A 1118 -6.08 -9.28 -11.98
CA MET A 1118 -5.63 -7.91 -12.12
C MET A 1118 -4.37 -7.82 -12.98
N LEU A 1119 -4.27 -6.71 -13.70
CA LEU A 1119 -3.15 -6.27 -14.50
C LEU A 1119 -2.53 -5.08 -13.77
N ASP A 1120 -1.51 -5.37 -12.97
CA ASP A 1120 -0.84 -4.36 -12.14
C ASP A 1120 0.49 -3.94 -12.74
N ALA A 1121 0.68 -2.63 -12.76
CA ALA A 1121 1.97 -1.98 -13.00
C ALA A 1121 2.30 -1.08 -11.80
N GLY A 1122 3.49 -0.49 -11.78
CA GLY A 1122 3.81 0.58 -10.82
C GLY A 1122 3.12 1.92 -11.12
N ASN A 1123 2.42 2.01 -12.26
CA ASN A 1123 1.60 3.14 -12.69
C ASN A 1123 0.22 2.65 -13.19
N SER A 1124 -0.58 3.56 -13.74
CA SER A 1124 -1.92 3.29 -14.26
C SER A 1124 -1.91 2.31 -15.43
N VAL A 1125 -2.67 1.23 -15.28
CA VAL A 1125 -3.15 0.34 -16.33
C VAL A 1125 -4.64 0.63 -16.53
N PHE A 1126 -4.97 1.24 -17.65
CA PHE A 1126 -6.36 1.50 -18.03
C PHE A 1126 -6.72 0.61 -19.20
N VAL A 1127 -7.88 -0.04 -19.12
CA VAL A 1127 -8.37 -0.92 -20.18
C VAL A 1127 -9.49 -0.24 -20.94
N SER A 1128 -9.56 -0.45 -22.25
CA SER A 1128 -10.44 0.34 -23.12
C SER A 1128 -11.23 -0.49 -24.12
N GLY A 1129 -10.66 -1.61 -24.58
CA GLY A 1129 -11.32 -2.52 -25.51
C GLY A 1129 -10.72 -3.91 -25.46
N ALA A 1130 -11.46 -4.93 -25.88
CA ALA A 1130 -10.96 -6.30 -25.90
C ALA A 1130 -11.53 -7.10 -27.08
N ASP A 1131 -10.71 -7.99 -27.63
CA ASP A 1131 -11.13 -9.03 -28.57
C ASP A 1131 -10.88 -10.41 -27.93
N ALA A 1132 -11.98 -11.10 -27.63
CA ALA A 1132 -11.98 -12.42 -27.02
C ALA A 1132 -12.37 -13.55 -27.99
N SER A 1133 -12.35 -13.29 -29.31
CA SER A 1133 -12.76 -14.26 -30.33
C SER A 1133 -11.94 -15.56 -30.33
N ARG A 1134 -10.70 -15.52 -29.80
CA ARG A 1134 -9.81 -16.67 -29.66
C ARG A 1134 -9.40 -16.85 -28.19
N PRO A 1135 -9.92 -17.86 -27.47
CA PRO A 1135 -9.58 -18.08 -26.06
C PRO A 1135 -8.10 -18.35 -25.78
N ALA A 1136 -7.36 -18.85 -26.78
CA ALA A 1136 -5.93 -19.11 -26.67
C ALA A 1136 -5.05 -17.85 -26.71
N ASP A 1137 -5.59 -16.73 -27.22
CA ASP A 1137 -4.90 -15.45 -27.38
C ASP A 1137 -5.95 -14.31 -27.48
N ILE A 1138 -6.45 -13.91 -26.31
CA ILE A 1138 -7.34 -12.79 -26.07
C ILE A 1138 -6.51 -11.51 -26.13
N LEU A 1139 -6.99 -10.51 -26.87
CA LEU A 1139 -6.35 -9.21 -26.98
C LEU A 1139 -7.07 -8.20 -26.10
N LEU A 1140 -6.33 -7.44 -25.31
CA LEU A 1140 -6.88 -6.36 -24.50
C LEU A 1140 -6.12 -5.08 -24.83
N GLY A 1141 -6.81 -4.06 -25.30
CA GLY A 1141 -6.27 -2.75 -25.60
C GLY A 1141 -6.47 -1.78 -24.45
N GLY A 1142 -5.46 -0.94 -24.22
CA GLY A 1142 -5.55 0.13 -23.24
C GLY A 1142 -4.28 0.96 -23.16
N THR A 1143 -3.91 1.32 -21.93
CA THR A 1143 -2.68 2.04 -21.62
C THR A 1143 -1.89 1.30 -20.53
N LEU A 1144 -0.56 1.38 -20.60
CA LEU A 1144 0.39 0.90 -19.60
C LEU A 1144 1.36 2.03 -19.30
N GLY A 1145 1.33 2.56 -18.07
CA GLY A 1145 2.21 3.67 -17.70
C GLY A 1145 1.98 4.94 -18.53
N GLY A 1146 0.76 5.09 -19.07
CA GLY A 1146 0.39 6.17 -19.96
C GLY A 1146 0.66 5.88 -21.44
N GLU A 1147 1.42 4.84 -21.82
CA GLU A 1147 1.69 4.43 -23.20
C GLU A 1147 0.59 3.51 -23.75
N ALA A 1148 0.20 3.65 -25.02
CA ALA A 1148 -0.76 2.76 -25.67
C ALA A 1148 -0.19 1.34 -25.73
N ALA A 1149 -0.94 0.37 -25.20
CA ALA A 1149 -0.50 -1.01 -25.10
C ALA A 1149 -1.60 -2.03 -25.44
N ILE A 1150 -1.17 -3.18 -25.96
CA ILE A 1150 -1.98 -4.38 -26.16
C ILE A 1150 -1.46 -5.48 -25.23
N PHE A 1151 -2.32 -6.02 -24.39
CA PHE A 1151 -2.03 -7.15 -23.53
C PHE A 1151 -2.54 -8.43 -24.21
N HIS A 1152 -1.66 -9.40 -24.35
CA HIS A 1152 -2.00 -10.74 -24.81
C HIS A 1152 -2.33 -11.61 -23.61
N LEU A 1153 -3.53 -12.21 -23.62
CA LEU A 1153 -4.08 -13.00 -22.54
C LEU A 1153 -4.44 -14.40 -23.05
N ARG A 1154 -4.31 -15.42 -22.22
CA ARG A 1154 -4.83 -16.77 -22.50
C ARG A 1154 -5.83 -17.20 -21.44
N GLU A 1155 -6.95 -17.80 -21.81
CA GLU A 1155 -7.88 -18.39 -20.84
C GLU A 1155 -7.17 -19.50 -20.03
N GLY A 1156 -7.27 -19.45 -18.69
CA GLY A 1156 -6.65 -20.44 -17.81
C GLY A 1156 -7.15 -21.85 -18.15
N GLY A 1157 -6.24 -22.76 -18.49
CA GLY A 1157 -6.60 -24.10 -18.94
C GLY A 1157 -7.32 -24.90 -17.85
N GLY A 1158 -8.62 -25.12 -18.03
CA GLY A 1158 -9.32 -26.16 -17.28
C GLY A 1158 -8.76 -27.53 -17.67
N ARG A 1159 -8.45 -28.38 -16.68
CA ARG A 1159 -8.43 -29.82 -16.92
C ARG A 1159 -9.79 -30.14 -17.54
N ARG A 1160 -9.83 -30.44 -18.84
CA ARG A 1160 -10.94 -31.18 -19.43
C ARG A 1160 -11.04 -32.45 -18.59
N SER A 1161 -12.08 -32.60 -17.77
CA SER A 1161 -12.43 -33.90 -17.24
C SER A 1161 -12.63 -34.79 -18.46
N ARG A 1162 -11.77 -35.81 -18.59
CA ARG A 1162 -11.97 -36.88 -19.56
C ARG A 1162 -13.21 -37.67 -19.19
#